data_AF-A0ABD2JFW5-F1
#
_entry.id   AF-A0ABD2JFW5-F1
#
_cell.length_a   1.000
_cell.length_b   1.000
_cell.length_c   1.000
_cell.angle_alpha   90.00
_cell.angle_beta   90.00
_cell.angle_gamma   90.00
#
_symmetry.space_group_name_H-M   'P 1'
#
loop_
_entity.id
_entity.type
_entity.pdbx_description
1 polymer ?
#
loop_
_entity_poly.entity_id
_entity_poly.type
_entity_poly.pdbx_seq_one_letter_code
_entity_poly.pdbx_strand_id
1 'polypeptide(L)'
;MATTDWGQFDANGTDYDAIYDGTDDEAGTTDNGQGSGQGGGVLNHLLTQVGPGMTLQNLTLPASVLERRSLLEMYADFFAHPDELVSAAYENTAEKRFLAVLKYYLNSFFPARKSGVAKKPYNPILGETFRCRWTLPDEPLTTEQTTGGPFPGSASNQLTFIAEQVSHHPPISAFYAEHPASGVSCTSYIYTESYIAGLSSLGVRNIGKATVVLGNHNETYTATFPDAVARNCHVTPWFELTGKVEVRCVQTKYVAKIDFLAKPMVFGQAHQIVGQIFHGSERKVPLMTLKGEWNGEIMLRPSARRSFHLFTNVRAKPDVRKECVPVMEQEDNESRKLWRHLTAALHTNNTQMATQIKTALPTTPAGRGGGAQTTGTSSVETAPLCQRGGRGADRCVEIPRCTGIANWMGPGRAEQWASERTSDEGTDARRNSFRNSLRTFIFRHFIPSSSSVLTIIAIVYYSVHRRSTAFIRMADAEHPAAVAAAVADFETRTRHFFDLINDGNIQQLRVLIDSLDADELNTLLRRAVDPVARVRRRTGSALWSAFFGRHFDIVDLLLEKGADPNEPMVGTVNNRRTNMTPLFTAVSRSLLPVCRQLAARGANIDLGTDSAITPLMIACNNSQMEIGRQKPHFFHTFLVENGANVNLQNGDGETALMTACCRKNLDIVSFLLSHGANVEQLDYSGQSPLMQAAMSDNLEVCRLLVEEWAAEVNQQTIEGQLTALICAASRGYLAVVNFLTEHGADIQHADVQGLNALMWAVKKGKTEVARHLVAIGTDTDHRDIDGKRAQDLAEESGNVEMVAIFRTATDDNGRAEGTDGQ
;
A
#
# COMPACT_ATOMS: atom_id res chain seq x y z
N MET A 1 -27.77 4.91 -27.38
CA MET A 1 -27.72 4.65 -25.93
C MET A 1 -28.30 5.88 -25.25
N ALA A 2 -29.42 5.73 -24.55
CA ALA A 2 -30.15 6.85 -23.95
C ALA A 2 -29.25 7.57 -22.94
N THR A 3 -28.98 8.86 -23.19
CA THR A 3 -28.48 9.80 -22.20
C THR A 3 -29.49 9.86 -21.07
N THR A 4 -29.21 9.23 -19.93
CA THR A 4 -30.08 9.34 -18.75
C THR A 4 -29.88 10.73 -18.16
N ASP A 5 -30.76 11.65 -18.54
CA ASP A 5 -30.81 12.99 -17.98
C ASP A 5 -31.47 12.93 -16.60
N TRP A 6 -30.69 13.19 -15.55
CA TRP A 6 -31.17 13.28 -14.16
C TRP A 6 -31.76 14.67 -13.86
N GLY A 7 -31.92 15.51 -14.89
CA GLY A 7 -32.48 16.87 -14.83
C GLY A 7 -33.89 16.96 -14.26
N GLN A 8 -34.58 15.85 -13.97
CA GLN A 8 -35.81 15.87 -13.19
C GLN A 8 -35.63 16.49 -11.79
N PHE A 9 -34.47 16.32 -11.14
CA PHE A 9 -34.19 16.99 -9.87
C PHE A 9 -34.03 18.50 -10.06
N ASP A 10 -33.36 18.90 -11.13
CA ASP A 10 -33.11 20.31 -11.48
C ASP A 10 -34.44 20.99 -11.89
N ALA A 11 -35.28 20.31 -12.67
CA ALA A 11 -36.60 20.78 -13.11
C ALA A 11 -37.63 20.92 -11.96
N ASN A 12 -37.48 20.12 -10.90
CA ASN A 12 -38.34 20.19 -9.71
C ASN A 12 -37.91 21.27 -8.71
N GLY A 13 -36.85 22.04 -9.00
CA GLY A 13 -36.39 23.13 -8.12
C GLY A 13 -35.79 22.63 -6.80
N THR A 14 -35.08 21.49 -6.84
CA THR A 14 -34.42 20.92 -5.64
C THR A 14 -33.44 21.92 -5.03
N ASP A 15 -33.60 22.23 -3.75
CA ASP A 15 -32.65 23.06 -2.99
C ASP A 15 -31.45 22.21 -2.54
N TYR A 16 -30.43 22.16 -3.39
CA TYR A 16 -29.23 21.37 -3.11
C TYR A 16 -28.40 21.93 -1.95
N ASP A 17 -28.39 23.25 -1.77
CA ASP A 17 -27.67 23.90 -0.68
C ASP A 17 -28.25 23.46 0.67
N ALA A 18 -29.57 23.44 0.81
CA ALA A 18 -30.24 22.90 2.01
C ALA A 18 -29.96 21.40 2.24
N ILE A 19 -29.80 20.60 1.18
CA ILE A 19 -29.47 19.16 1.31
C ILE A 19 -28.04 18.94 1.83
N TYR A 20 -27.08 19.74 1.36
CA TYR A 20 -25.68 19.66 1.81
C TYR A 20 -25.47 20.29 3.20
N ASP A 21 -26.22 21.36 3.50
CA ASP A 21 -26.06 22.11 4.74
C ASP A 21 -27.04 21.67 5.85
N GLY A 22 -28.00 20.81 5.53
CA GLY A 22 -29.00 20.26 6.45
C GLY A 22 -28.39 19.29 7.48
N THR A 23 -28.84 19.41 8.73
CA THR A 23 -28.27 18.75 9.92
C THR A 23 -28.78 17.33 10.19
N ASP A 24 -29.33 16.62 9.20
CA ASP A 24 -29.95 15.29 9.40
C ASP A 24 -28.96 14.18 9.89
N ASP A 25 -27.65 14.45 9.93
CA ASP A 25 -26.66 13.54 10.53
C ASP A 25 -26.28 13.91 12.00
N GLU A 26 -26.82 15.00 12.58
CA GLU A 26 -26.51 15.48 13.94
C GLU A 26 -27.59 15.21 15.01
N ALA A 27 -28.79 14.76 14.65
CA ALA A 27 -29.77 14.35 15.65
C ALA A 27 -29.43 12.93 16.14
N GLY A 28 -29.14 12.79 17.43
CA GLY A 28 -29.01 11.51 18.13
C GLY A 28 -30.31 10.70 18.14
N THR A 29 -30.74 10.22 16.98
CA THR A 29 -31.64 9.08 16.90
C THR A 29 -30.84 7.88 17.37
N THR A 30 -31.24 7.36 18.53
CA THR A 30 -31.17 5.92 18.77
C THR A 30 -31.76 5.25 17.54
N ASP A 31 -30.89 4.83 16.61
CA ASP A 31 -31.27 3.93 15.54
C ASP A 31 -31.58 2.58 16.20
N ASN A 32 -32.80 2.49 16.72
CA ASN A 32 -33.39 1.28 17.26
C ASN A 32 -33.60 0.34 16.07
N GLY A 33 -32.52 -0.30 15.62
CA GLY A 33 -32.47 -1.65 15.07
C GLY A 33 -33.51 -2.08 14.02
N GLN A 34 -34.19 -1.18 13.32
CA GLN A 34 -35.26 -1.53 12.39
C GLN A 34 -35.29 -0.59 11.19
N GLY A 35 -34.32 -0.79 10.28
CA GLY A 35 -34.20 -0.05 9.01
C GLY A 35 -33.50 -0.87 7.91
N SER A 36 -34.24 -1.82 7.33
CA SER A 36 -34.01 -2.49 6.02
C SER A 36 -32.73 -3.36 5.84
N GLY A 37 -32.90 -4.67 6.01
CA GLY A 37 -31.89 -5.70 5.77
C GLY A 37 -31.53 -5.99 4.31
N GLN A 38 -31.54 -5.00 3.40
CA GLN A 38 -31.10 -5.21 2.00
C GLN A 38 -29.63 -4.81 1.76
N GLY A 39 -29.13 -3.71 2.33
CA GLY A 39 -27.74 -3.25 2.12
C GLY A 39 -26.69 -4.09 2.85
N GLY A 40 -27.01 -4.56 4.06
CA GLY A 40 -26.13 -5.42 4.87
C GLY A 40 -25.91 -6.80 4.24
N GLY A 41 -26.91 -7.35 3.54
CA GLY A 41 -26.77 -8.62 2.82
C GLY A 41 -25.77 -8.55 1.66
N VAL A 42 -25.79 -7.47 0.88
CA VAL A 42 -24.84 -7.25 -0.22
C VAL A 42 -23.44 -6.99 0.32
N LEU A 43 -23.30 -6.16 1.36
CA LEU A 43 -22.01 -5.92 1.99
C LEU A 43 -21.43 -7.20 2.61
N ASN A 44 -22.25 -8.02 3.28
CA ASN A 44 -21.83 -9.31 3.82
C ASN A 44 -21.37 -10.26 2.72
N HIS A 45 -22.12 -10.36 1.62
CA HIS A 45 -21.73 -11.19 0.49
C HIS A 45 -20.39 -10.73 -0.11
N LEU A 46 -20.20 -9.42 -0.31
CA LEU A 46 -18.94 -8.87 -0.81
C LEU A 46 -17.78 -9.10 0.15
N LEU A 47 -18.01 -9.01 1.47
CA LEU A 47 -17.00 -9.28 2.50
C LEU A 47 -16.64 -10.76 2.60
N THR A 48 -17.55 -11.69 2.27
CA THR A 48 -17.24 -13.13 2.22
C THR A 48 -16.33 -13.53 1.05
N GLN A 49 -16.20 -12.68 0.03
CA GLN A 49 -15.41 -12.96 -1.17
C GLN A 49 -13.94 -12.51 -1.06
N VAL A 50 -13.54 -11.94 0.07
CA VAL A 50 -12.24 -11.28 0.24
C VAL A 50 -11.55 -11.73 1.54
N GLY A 51 -10.28 -12.12 1.44
CA GLY A 51 -9.46 -12.60 2.58
C GLY A 51 -8.78 -11.45 3.35
N PRO A 52 -8.40 -11.66 4.63
CA PRO A 52 -7.67 -10.68 5.41
C PRO A 52 -6.42 -10.14 4.68
N GLY A 53 -6.22 -8.83 4.68
CA GLY A 53 -5.09 -8.19 3.99
C GLY A 53 -5.28 -7.89 2.50
N MET A 54 -6.36 -8.35 1.85
CA MET A 54 -6.65 -7.98 0.46
C MET A 54 -7.03 -6.49 0.33
N THR A 55 -6.53 -5.86 -0.74
CA THR A 55 -6.84 -4.47 -1.09
C THR A 55 -8.26 -4.35 -1.67
N LEU A 56 -9.05 -3.42 -1.16
CA LEU A 56 -10.46 -3.25 -1.53
C LEU A 56 -10.68 -2.29 -2.71
N GLN A 57 -9.62 -1.92 -3.44
CA GLN A 57 -9.68 -0.88 -4.48
C GLN A 57 -10.61 -1.23 -5.66
N ASN A 58 -10.90 -2.52 -5.87
CA ASN A 58 -11.78 -3.00 -6.95
C ASN A 58 -13.20 -3.37 -6.46
N LEU A 59 -13.53 -3.14 -5.19
CA LEU A 59 -14.83 -3.49 -4.62
C LEU A 59 -15.77 -2.28 -4.64
N THR A 60 -16.77 -2.31 -5.51
CA THR A 60 -17.83 -1.28 -5.53
C THR A 60 -18.78 -1.48 -4.35
N LEU A 61 -18.58 -0.70 -3.29
CA LEU A 61 -19.48 -0.73 -2.13
C LEU A 61 -20.88 -0.22 -2.49
N PRO A 62 -21.94 -0.75 -1.87
CA PRO A 62 -23.33 -0.29 -2.07
C PRO A 62 -23.50 1.21 -1.78
N ALA A 63 -24.47 1.87 -2.43
CA ALA A 63 -24.74 3.29 -2.18
C ALA A 63 -25.22 3.55 -0.74
N SER A 64 -25.81 2.56 -0.08
CA SER A 64 -26.34 2.65 1.29
C SER A 64 -25.27 2.86 2.37
N VAL A 65 -23.99 2.57 2.08
CA VAL A 65 -22.88 2.81 3.02
C VAL A 65 -22.22 4.17 2.83
N LEU A 66 -22.72 4.99 1.90
CA LEU A 66 -22.14 6.29 1.60
C LEU A 66 -22.64 7.39 2.55
N GLU A 67 -21.75 8.29 2.94
CA GLU A 67 -22.12 9.59 3.50
C GLU A 67 -22.35 10.60 2.37
N ARG A 68 -23.14 11.65 2.66
CA ARG A 68 -23.62 12.63 1.68
C ARG A 68 -22.58 13.69 1.30
N ARG A 69 -21.30 13.32 1.19
CA ARG A 69 -20.20 14.24 0.83
C ARG A 69 -19.02 13.51 0.18
N SER A 70 -18.26 14.27 -0.60
CA SER A 70 -16.98 13.82 -1.17
C SER A 70 -15.89 13.74 -0.12
N LEU A 71 -14.88 12.89 -0.36
CA LEU A 71 -13.68 12.85 0.46
C LEU A 71 -12.96 14.21 0.50
N LEU A 72 -13.02 14.99 -0.60
CA LEU A 72 -12.43 16.33 -0.65
C LEU A 72 -13.12 17.30 0.32
N GLU A 73 -14.44 17.22 0.41
CA GLU A 73 -15.24 18.00 1.36
C GLU A 73 -15.02 17.55 2.80
N MET A 74 -14.81 16.25 3.03
CA MET A 74 -14.48 15.71 4.35
C MET A 74 -13.12 16.22 4.86
N TYR A 75 -12.13 16.45 3.98
CA TYR A 75 -10.86 17.06 4.40
C TYR A 75 -11.00 18.52 4.83
N ALA A 76 -12.01 19.24 4.34
CA ALA A 76 -12.31 20.59 4.81
C ALA A 76 -12.72 20.57 6.30
N ASP A 77 -13.31 19.48 6.79
CA ASP A 77 -13.73 19.37 8.19
C ASP A 77 -12.55 19.34 9.18
N PHE A 78 -11.32 19.07 8.71
CA PHE A 78 -10.11 19.24 9.52
C PHE A 78 -9.90 20.69 9.99
N PHE A 79 -10.57 21.65 9.34
CA PHE A 79 -10.52 23.07 9.61
C PHE A 79 -11.81 23.62 10.26
N ALA A 80 -12.67 22.76 10.80
CA ALA A 80 -13.91 23.16 11.48
C ALA A 80 -13.68 24.02 12.75
N HIS A 81 -12.44 24.07 13.25
CA HIS A 81 -11.99 24.96 14.33
C HIS A 81 -10.87 25.89 13.80
N PRO A 82 -11.18 26.85 12.91
CA PRO A 82 -10.18 27.67 12.22
C PRO A 82 -9.41 28.59 13.18
N ASP A 83 -10.05 29.02 14.26
CA ASP A 83 -9.48 29.82 15.35
C ASP A 83 -8.30 29.11 16.01
N GLU A 84 -8.37 27.79 16.22
CA GLU A 84 -7.27 27.06 16.86
C GLU A 84 -6.02 27.02 15.98
N LEU A 85 -6.18 26.79 14.68
CA LEU A 85 -5.07 26.84 13.73
C LEU A 85 -4.44 28.23 13.70
N VAL A 86 -5.27 29.27 13.61
CA VAL A 86 -4.81 30.66 13.50
C VAL A 86 -4.19 31.16 14.80
N SER A 87 -4.70 30.73 15.96
CA SER A 87 -4.18 31.11 17.29
C SER A 87 -2.70 30.79 17.46
N ALA A 88 -2.20 29.73 16.82
CA ALA A 88 -0.80 29.33 16.88
C ALA A 88 0.15 30.43 16.37
N ALA A 89 -0.28 31.28 15.44
CA ALA A 89 0.53 32.39 14.95
C ALA A 89 0.73 33.51 15.98
N TYR A 90 -0.14 33.60 17.00
CA TYR A 90 -0.10 34.65 18.02
C TYR A 90 0.57 34.22 19.32
N GLU A 91 1.02 32.96 19.42
CA GLU A 91 1.67 32.45 20.62
C GLU A 91 3.14 32.90 20.72
N ASN A 92 3.50 33.41 21.89
CA ASN A 92 4.76 34.14 22.11
C ASN A 92 6.00 33.24 22.28
N THR A 93 5.82 31.94 22.52
CA THR A 93 6.92 31.01 22.78
C THR A 93 6.81 29.78 21.88
N ALA A 94 7.95 29.23 21.45
CA ALA A 94 8.00 28.02 20.62
C ALA A 94 7.23 26.83 21.22
N GLU A 95 7.29 26.65 22.54
CA GLU A 95 6.52 25.61 23.25
C GLU A 95 5.02 25.81 23.08
N LYS A 96 4.51 27.03 23.35
CA LYS A 96 3.09 27.34 23.21
C LYS A 96 2.61 27.24 21.76
N ARG A 97 3.41 27.71 20.78
CA ARG A 97 3.11 27.53 19.35
C ARG A 97 2.99 26.06 18.99
N PHE A 98 3.95 25.25 19.42
CA PHE A 98 3.91 23.80 19.19
C PHE A 98 2.68 23.15 19.82
N LEU A 99 2.33 23.53 21.07
CA LEU A 99 1.14 23.03 21.73
C LEU A 99 -0.15 23.51 21.05
N ALA A 100 -0.20 24.72 20.49
CA ALA A 100 -1.34 25.22 19.73
C ALA A 100 -1.54 24.44 18.42
N VAL A 101 -0.46 24.22 17.65
CA VAL A 101 -0.50 23.37 16.43
C VAL A 101 -0.89 21.93 16.78
N LEU A 102 -0.36 21.38 17.87
CA LEU A 102 -0.70 20.04 18.33
C LEU A 102 -2.17 19.93 18.76
N LYS A 103 -2.70 20.95 19.44
CA LYS A 103 -4.11 21.03 19.83
C LYS A 103 -5.01 21.05 18.59
N TYR A 104 -4.72 21.95 17.64
CA TYR A 104 -5.42 22.00 16.36
C TYR A 104 -5.43 20.63 15.69
N TYR A 105 -4.26 20.02 15.50
CA TYR A 105 -4.12 18.71 14.86
C TYR A 105 -4.97 17.62 15.52
N LEU A 106 -4.96 17.54 16.85
CA LEU A 106 -5.75 16.54 17.58
C LEU A 106 -7.26 16.80 17.48
N ASN A 107 -7.68 18.07 17.45
CA ASN A 107 -9.08 18.46 17.33
C ASN A 107 -9.63 18.36 15.89
N SER A 108 -8.77 18.27 14.87
CA SER A 108 -9.18 18.20 13.45
C SER A 108 -9.95 16.92 13.10
N PHE A 109 -9.75 15.81 13.82
CA PHE A 109 -10.29 14.51 13.40
C PHE A 109 -11.77 14.28 13.76
N PHE A 110 -12.23 14.85 14.88
CA PHE A 110 -13.60 14.64 15.36
C PHE A 110 -14.68 15.24 14.45
N PRO A 111 -14.56 16.49 13.94
CA PRO A 111 -15.54 17.06 13.02
C PRO A 111 -15.75 16.23 11.75
N ALA A 112 -14.69 15.65 11.20
CA ALA A 112 -14.75 14.77 10.04
C ALA A 112 -15.48 13.43 10.32
N ARG A 113 -15.65 13.05 11.60
CA ARG A 113 -16.15 11.74 12.05
C ARG A 113 -17.09 11.84 13.28
N LYS A 114 -18.04 12.78 13.26
CA LYS A 114 -19.00 12.97 14.35
C LYS A 114 -19.99 11.81 14.55
N SER A 115 -20.42 11.17 13.46
CA SER A 115 -21.39 10.08 13.53
C SER A 115 -20.78 8.84 14.18
N GLY A 116 -21.55 8.18 15.06
CA GLY A 116 -21.18 6.87 15.61
C GLY A 116 -21.24 5.74 14.58
N VAL A 117 -21.94 5.96 13.45
CA VAL A 117 -22.05 5.00 12.35
C VAL A 117 -21.00 5.31 11.29
N ALA A 118 -20.17 4.33 10.95
CA ALA A 118 -19.16 4.48 9.92
C ALA A 118 -19.78 4.42 8.53
N LYS A 119 -19.91 5.58 7.89
CA LYS A 119 -20.23 5.74 6.47
C LYS A 119 -18.96 6.13 5.70
N LYS A 120 -18.93 5.81 4.40
CA LYS A 120 -17.79 6.09 3.51
C LYS A 120 -18.09 7.32 2.63
N PRO A 121 -17.17 8.29 2.50
CA PRO A 121 -17.36 9.42 1.60
C PRO A 121 -17.33 8.99 0.13
N TYR A 122 -17.82 9.86 -0.76
CA TYR A 122 -17.69 9.62 -2.20
C TYR A 122 -16.20 9.54 -2.56
N ASN A 123 -15.85 8.57 -3.41
CA ASN A 123 -14.49 8.45 -3.93
C ASN A 123 -14.31 9.51 -5.02
N PRO A 124 -13.45 10.52 -4.83
CA PRO A 124 -13.39 11.62 -5.79
C PRO A 124 -12.89 11.15 -7.17
N ILE A 125 -13.41 11.76 -8.22
CA ILE A 125 -12.92 11.51 -9.60
C ILE A 125 -11.71 12.38 -9.90
N LEU A 126 -10.89 11.98 -10.88
CA LEU A 126 -9.71 12.76 -11.27
C LEU A 126 -10.09 14.20 -11.69
N GLY A 127 -9.45 15.20 -11.08
CA GLY A 127 -9.71 16.62 -11.35
C GLY A 127 -10.94 17.19 -10.63
N GLU A 128 -11.61 16.40 -9.79
CA GLU A 128 -12.61 16.92 -8.85
C GLU A 128 -11.96 17.91 -7.89
N THR A 129 -12.67 18.99 -7.58
CA THR A 129 -12.23 20.02 -6.61
C THR A 129 -13.27 20.27 -5.54
N PHE A 130 -12.85 20.80 -4.39
CA PHE A 130 -13.74 21.33 -3.37
C PHE A 130 -13.13 22.61 -2.81
N ARG A 131 -13.91 23.70 -2.72
CA ARG A 131 -13.46 24.96 -2.14
C ARG A 131 -14.46 25.49 -1.12
N CYS A 132 -13.95 26.11 -0.08
CA CYS A 132 -14.75 26.78 0.93
C CYS A 132 -13.91 27.81 1.70
N ARG A 133 -14.55 28.54 2.59
CA ARG A 133 -13.89 29.45 3.55
C ARG A 133 -14.59 29.43 4.90
N TRP A 134 -13.92 29.94 5.93
CA TRP A 134 -14.47 30.16 7.25
C TRP A 134 -14.22 31.58 7.71
N THR A 135 -15.23 32.15 8.33
CA THR A 135 -15.12 33.36 9.13
C THR A 135 -14.78 32.95 10.57
N LEU A 136 -13.70 33.51 11.13
CA LEU A 136 -13.30 33.19 12.51
C LEU A 136 -14.38 33.66 13.50
N PRO A 137 -14.67 32.88 14.57
CA PRO A 137 -15.59 33.29 15.63
C PRO A 137 -15.15 34.61 16.26
N ASP A 138 -16.12 35.48 16.54
CA ASP A 138 -15.93 36.75 17.24
C ASP A 138 -14.96 37.76 16.58
N GLU A 139 -14.57 37.54 15.32
CA GLU A 139 -13.74 38.47 14.53
C GLU A 139 -14.53 39.09 13.35
N PRO A 140 -14.66 40.43 13.28
CA PRO A 140 -15.29 41.08 12.14
C PRO A 140 -14.43 40.97 10.89
N LEU A 141 -15.05 40.84 9.72
CA LEU A 141 -14.35 40.76 8.43
C LEU A 141 -13.57 42.06 8.12
N THR A 142 -12.35 41.91 7.62
CA THR A 142 -11.57 43.04 7.11
C THR A 142 -12.12 43.53 5.77
N THR A 143 -11.86 44.80 5.44
CA THR A 143 -12.23 45.38 4.14
C THR A 143 -11.26 44.98 3.01
N GLU A 144 -10.08 44.46 3.36
CA GLU A 144 -9.07 44.02 2.40
C GLU A 144 -9.46 42.66 1.83
N GLN A 145 -9.64 42.59 0.51
CA GLN A 145 -9.99 41.36 -0.21
C GLN A 145 -8.78 40.73 -0.88
N THR A 146 -8.71 39.40 -0.84
CA THR A 146 -7.67 38.62 -1.51
C THR A 146 -7.85 38.66 -3.03
N THR A 147 -6.75 38.86 -3.77
CA THR A 147 -6.74 38.83 -5.24
C THR A 147 -6.37 37.46 -5.83
N GLY A 148 -5.93 36.53 -4.98
CA GLY A 148 -5.58 35.15 -5.32
C GLY A 148 -5.92 34.20 -4.17
N GLY A 149 -5.34 33.00 -4.20
CA GLY A 149 -5.58 31.98 -3.17
C GLY A 149 -6.80 31.09 -3.46
N PRO A 150 -7.11 30.13 -2.56
CA PRO A 150 -8.17 29.12 -2.74
C PRO A 150 -9.57 29.66 -3.05
N PHE A 151 -9.88 30.84 -2.50
CA PHE A 151 -11.18 31.49 -2.62
C PHE A 151 -10.98 33.00 -2.83
N PRO A 152 -10.66 33.44 -4.07
CA PRO A 152 -10.41 34.86 -4.35
C PRO A 152 -11.62 35.74 -4.00
N GLY A 153 -11.36 36.97 -3.55
CA GLY A 153 -12.38 37.91 -3.08
C GLY A 153 -12.82 37.70 -1.63
N SER A 154 -12.15 36.82 -0.88
CA SER A 154 -12.37 36.65 0.56
C SER A 154 -11.69 37.75 1.36
N ALA A 155 -12.17 38.05 2.56
CA ALA A 155 -11.48 38.98 3.45
C ALA A 155 -10.13 38.36 3.90
N SER A 156 -9.11 39.21 4.12
CA SER A 156 -7.76 38.74 4.47
C SER A 156 -7.70 37.98 5.81
N ASN A 157 -8.69 38.17 6.70
CA ASN A 157 -8.85 37.44 7.96
C ASN A 157 -9.85 36.26 7.90
N GLN A 158 -10.16 35.77 6.70
CA GLN A 158 -10.86 34.50 6.53
C GLN A 158 -9.84 33.38 6.28
N LEU A 159 -10.15 32.19 6.79
CA LEU A 159 -9.44 30.98 6.40
C LEU A 159 -10.06 30.45 5.11
N THR A 160 -9.28 30.30 4.05
CA THR A 160 -9.75 29.78 2.76
C THR A 160 -9.16 28.39 2.51
N PHE A 161 -9.88 27.52 1.78
CA PHE A 161 -9.49 26.13 1.54
C PHE A 161 -9.83 25.67 0.12
N ILE A 162 -8.95 24.85 -0.44
CA ILE A 162 -9.19 24.09 -1.67
C ILE A 162 -8.63 22.67 -1.53
N ALA A 163 -9.36 21.68 -2.05
CA ALA A 163 -8.89 20.32 -2.25
C ALA A 163 -9.08 19.89 -3.70
N GLU A 164 -8.20 19.01 -4.18
CA GLU A 164 -8.23 18.44 -5.54
C GLU A 164 -7.90 16.95 -5.49
N GLN A 165 -8.63 16.15 -6.28
CA GLN A 165 -8.24 14.78 -6.56
C GLN A 165 -7.21 14.74 -7.69
N VAL A 166 -5.95 14.53 -7.30
CA VAL A 166 -4.82 14.64 -8.22
C VAL A 166 -4.45 13.33 -8.91
N SER A 167 -4.91 12.19 -8.38
CA SER A 167 -4.72 10.86 -8.99
C SER A 167 -5.89 9.94 -8.60
N HIS A 168 -6.35 9.09 -9.52
CA HIS A 168 -7.42 8.11 -9.26
C HIS A 168 -6.88 6.70 -9.00
N HIS A 169 -5.77 6.32 -9.65
CA HIS A 169 -5.10 5.03 -9.45
C HIS A 169 -3.58 5.24 -9.39
N PRO A 170 -2.97 5.29 -8.19
CA PRO A 170 -3.61 5.24 -6.86
C PRO A 170 -4.47 6.48 -6.52
N PRO A 171 -5.47 6.37 -5.60
CA PRO A 171 -6.27 7.52 -5.19
C PRO A 171 -5.47 8.48 -4.30
N ILE A 172 -5.10 9.63 -4.84
CA ILE A 172 -4.37 10.69 -4.12
C ILE A 172 -5.19 11.97 -4.19
N SER A 173 -5.48 12.52 -3.02
CA SER A 173 -6.07 13.84 -2.86
C SER A 173 -5.04 14.79 -2.25
N ALA A 174 -5.11 16.06 -2.61
CA ALA A 174 -4.29 17.10 -1.99
C ALA A 174 -5.18 18.28 -1.59
N PHE A 175 -4.77 19.00 -0.55
CA PHE A 175 -5.48 20.20 -0.11
C PHE A 175 -4.53 21.31 0.32
N TYR A 176 -5.02 22.53 0.24
CA TYR A 176 -4.34 23.76 0.65
C TYR A 176 -5.32 24.66 1.38
N ALA A 177 -4.90 25.23 2.51
CA ALA A 177 -5.62 26.24 3.25
C ALA A 177 -4.70 27.40 3.62
N GLU A 178 -5.24 28.61 3.64
CA GLU A 178 -4.49 29.78 4.10
C GLU A 178 -5.37 30.80 4.81
N HIS A 179 -4.77 31.42 5.83
CA HIS A 179 -5.30 32.59 6.52
C HIS A 179 -4.29 33.75 6.32
N PRO A 180 -4.51 34.60 5.30
CA PRO A 180 -3.53 35.61 4.87
C PRO A 180 -3.10 36.57 5.99
N ALA A 181 -4.03 37.09 6.78
CA ALA A 181 -3.73 38.10 7.81
C ALA A 181 -2.79 37.62 8.94
N SER A 182 -2.81 36.32 9.24
CA SER A 182 -1.90 35.73 10.24
C SER A 182 -0.65 35.10 9.62
N GLY A 183 -0.59 35.01 8.29
CA GLY A 183 0.47 34.30 7.56
C GLY A 183 0.47 32.80 7.81
N VAL A 184 -0.64 32.21 8.26
CA VAL A 184 -0.77 30.77 8.46
C VAL A 184 -1.20 30.11 7.17
N SER A 185 -0.54 29.01 6.82
CA SER A 185 -0.99 28.13 5.74
C SER A 185 -0.84 26.66 6.12
N CYS A 186 -1.65 25.82 5.49
CA CYS A 186 -1.61 24.38 5.65
C CYS A 186 -1.70 23.72 4.27
N THR A 187 -0.75 22.85 3.96
CA THR A 187 -0.76 22.07 2.71
C THR A 187 -0.66 20.59 3.03
N SER A 188 -1.36 19.75 2.29
CA SER A 188 -1.34 18.31 2.52
C SER A 188 -1.56 17.51 1.24
N TYR A 189 -1.10 16.26 1.26
CA TYR A 189 -1.56 15.22 0.36
C TYR A 189 -1.78 13.92 1.14
N ILE A 190 -2.82 13.19 0.76
CA ILE A 190 -3.22 11.94 1.39
C ILE A 190 -3.49 10.91 0.28
N TYR A 191 -2.73 9.82 0.33
CA TYR A 191 -2.94 8.59 -0.40
C TYR A 191 -3.68 7.61 0.51
N THR A 192 -4.85 7.13 0.07
CA THR A 192 -5.66 6.19 0.85
C THR A 192 -5.53 4.77 0.32
N GLU A 193 -5.16 3.82 1.18
CA GLU A 193 -5.11 2.40 0.84
C GLU A 193 -6.12 1.61 1.68
N SER A 194 -7.15 1.07 1.05
CA SER A 194 -8.16 0.26 1.74
C SER A 194 -7.73 -1.20 1.87
N TYR A 195 -7.83 -1.77 3.06
CA TYR A 195 -7.44 -3.14 3.40
C TYR A 195 -8.46 -3.81 4.33
N ILE A 196 -8.41 -5.13 4.45
CA ILE A 196 -9.21 -5.87 5.44
C ILE A 196 -8.43 -5.99 6.74
N ALA A 197 -8.94 -5.35 7.79
CA ALA A 197 -8.31 -5.25 9.11
C ALA A 197 -8.67 -6.43 10.05
N GLY A 198 -9.61 -7.29 9.62
CA GLY A 198 -10.03 -8.50 10.33
C GLY A 198 -11.33 -9.07 9.75
N LEU A 199 -11.83 -10.18 10.31
CA LEU A 199 -13.01 -10.92 9.83
C LEU A 199 -14.25 -10.05 9.56
N SER A 200 -14.39 -8.91 10.23
CA SER A 200 -15.53 -7.99 10.09
C SER A 200 -15.11 -6.53 10.17
N SER A 201 -13.89 -6.20 9.75
CA SER A 201 -13.32 -4.86 9.88
C SER A 201 -12.61 -4.43 8.60
N LEU A 202 -12.90 -3.21 8.15
CA LEU A 202 -12.28 -2.61 6.98
C LEU A 202 -11.39 -1.45 7.41
N GLY A 203 -10.14 -1.49 7.02
CA GLY A 203 -9.16 -0.45 7.28
C GLY A 203 -8.92 0.44 6.06
N VAL A 204 -8.52 1.67 6.32
CA VAL A 204 -7.96 2.61 5.36
C VAL A 204 -6.68 3.14 5.96
N ARG A 205 -5.55 2.89 5.29
CA ARG A 205 -4.29 3.55 5.62
C ARG A 205 -4.29 4.95 5.04
N ASN A 206 -3.95 5.94 5.86
CA ASN A 206 -3.83 7.33 5.42
C ASN A 206 -2.35 7.69 5.30
N ILE A 207 -1.80 7.49 4.09
CA ILE A 207 -0.38 7.70 3.81
C ILE A 207 -0.22 9.12 3.26
N GLY A 208 0.52 9.95 3.97
CA GLY A 208 0.65 11.34 3.56
C GLY A 208 1.24 12.21 4.65
N LYS A 209 1.25 13.50 4.37
CA LYS A 209 1.85 14.50 5.25
C LYS A 209 1.11 15.83 5.12
N ALA A 210 0.77 16.41 6.26
CA ALA A 210 0.38 17.81 6.37
C ALA A 210 1.58 18.66 6.76
N THR A 211 1.69 19.83 6.15
CA THR A 211 2.67 20.87 6.48
C THR A 211 1.89 22.12 6.89
N VAL A 212 2.04 22.57 8.13
CA VAL A 212 1.53 23.86 8.62
C VAL A 212 2.69 24.84 8.69
N VAL A 213 2.54 26.01 8.09
CA VAL A 213 3.53 27.08 8.12
C VAL A 213 2.97 28.23 8.96
N LEU A 214 3.75 28.65 9.97
CA LEU A 214 3.51 29.88 10.71
C LEU A 214 4.45 30.94 10.15
N GLY A 215 4.01 31.67 9.12
CA GLY A 215 4.85 32.61 8.35
C GLY A 215 5.55 33.65 9.22
N ASN A 216 4.82 34.22 10.18
CA ASN A 216 5.33 35.24 11.10
C ASN A 216 6.47 34.76 12.02
N HIS A 217 6.60 33.45 12.20
CA HIS A 217 7.65 32.84 13.03
C HIS A 217 8.72 32.11 12.21
N ASN A 218 8.55 32.03 10.88
CA ASN A 218 9.37 31.21 10.00
C ASN A 218 9.46 29.74 10.48
N GLU A 219 8.34 29.21 10.97
CA GLU A 219 8.24 27.86 11.51
C GLU A 219 7.39 26.96 10.62
N THR A 220 7.86 25.72 10.46
CA THR A 220 7.24 24.69 9.65
C THR A 220 6.99 23.47 10.51
N TYR A 221 5.73 23.08 10.58
CA TYR A 221 5.24 21.94 11.33
C TYR A 221 4.82 20.87 10.35
N THR A 222 5.27 19.63 10.55
CA THR A 222 4.88 18.50 9.71
C THR A 222 4.16 17.47 10.56
N ALA A 223 3.06 16.93 10.05
CA ALA A 223 2.26 15.91 10.71
C ALA A 223 1.92 14.75 9.77
N THR A 224 1.98 13.51 10.27
CA THR A 224 1.42 12.32 9.59
C THR A 224 -0.03 12.10 9.98
N PHE A 225 -0.73 11.15 9.36
CA PHE A 225 -2.14 10.86 9.63
C PHE A 225 -2.33 9.50 10.31
N PRO A 226 -3.32 9.36 11.21
CA PRO A 226 -3.68 8.06 11.74
C PRO A 226 -4.42 7.24 10.69
N ASP A 227 -4.34 5.92 10.80
CA ASP A 227 -5.17 5.00 10.03
C ASP A 227 -6.59 4.99 10.56
N ALA A 228 -7.49 4.49 9.73
CA ALA A 228 -8.93 4.56 9.91
C ALA A 228 -9.52 3.14 9.80
N VAL A 229 -10.19 2.64 10.82
CA VAL A 229 -10.77 1.28 10.81
C VAL A 229 -12.26 1.34 11.10
N ALA A 230 -13.07 0.84 10.17
CA ALA A 230 -14.47 0.50 10.39
C ALA A 230 -14.55 -0.90 11.00
N ARG A 231 -15.15 -1.01 12.19
CA ARG A 231 -15.38 -2.25 12.94
C ARG A 231 -16.84 -2.67 12.76
N ASN A 232 -17.13 -3.97 12.99
CA ASN A 232 -18.49 -4.53 12.97
C ASN A 232 -19.25 -4.28 11.65
N CYS A 233 -18.56 -4.43 10.51
CA CYS A 233 -19.14 -4.15 9.19
C CYS A 233 -20.34 -5.02 8.79
N HIS A 234 -20.64 -6.10 9.53
CA HIS A 234 -21.81 -6.95 9.29
C HIS A 234 -23.10 -6.49 9.99
N VAL A 235 -23.01 -5.55 10.94
CA VAL A 235 -24.14 -5.06 11.72
C VAL A 235 -24.24 -3.54 11.56
N THR A 236 -23.91 -2.77 12.59
CA THR A 236 -23.79 -1.32 12.52
C THR A 236 -22.30 -0.99 12.59
N PRO A 237 -21.69 -0.58 11.46
CA PRO A 237 -20.28 -0.32 11.45
C PRO A 237 -19.99 0.93 12.30
N TRP A 238 -18.92 0.90 13.09
CA TRP A 238 -18.45 2.08 13.84
C TRP A 238 -16.97 2.29 13.56
N PHE A 239 -16.52 3.53 13.73
CA PHE A 239 -15.20 3.96 13.29
C PHE A 239 -14.22 4.15 14.44
N GLU A 240 -12.98 3.72 14.28
CA GLU A 240 -11.86 4.09 15.15
C GLU A 240 -10.65 4.57 14.34
N LEU A 241 -9.86 5.44 14.96
CA LEU A 241 -8.54 5.82 14.47
C LEU A 241 -7.49 4.94 15.13
N THR A 242 -6.50 4.52 14.36
CA THR A 242 -5.44 3.62 14.82
C THR A 242 -4.07 4.02 14.29
N GLY A 243 -3.01 3.53 14.93
CA GLY A 243 -1.65 3.66 14.42
C GLY A 243 -0.90 4.86 15.00
N LYS A 244 0.36 5.01 14.57
CA LYS A 244 1.30 5.95 15.17
C LYS A 244 1.45 7.17 14.27
N VAL A 245 1.35 8.35 14.88
CA VAL A 245 1.55 9.62 14.21
C VAL A 245 2.67 10.42 14.85
N GLU A 246 3.29 11.27 14.05
CA GLU A 246 4.29 12.22 14.51
C GLU A 246 3.90 13.64 14.08
N VAL A 247 3.92 14.57 15.03
CA VAL A 247 3.83 16.02 14.77
C VAL A 247 5.16 16.63 15.17
N ARG A 248 5.86 17.30 14.26
CA ARG A 248 7.17 17.89 14.54
C ARG A 248 7.31 19.29 13.97
N CYS A 249 8.04 20.15 14.67
CA CYS A 249 8.49 21.42 14.12
C CYS A 249 9.95 21.30 13.66
N VAL A 250 10.23 21.69 12.42
CA VAL A 250 11.55 21.53 11.79
C VAL A 250 12.59 22.45 12.44
N GLN A 251 12.19 23.68 12.75
CA GLN A 251 13.07 24.74 13.26
C GLN A 251 13.30 24.60 14.76
N THR A 252 12.23 24.45 15.55
CA THR A 252 12.30 24.43 17.02
C THR A 252 12.59 23.06 17.60
N LYS A 253 12.59 22.00 16.78
CA LYS A 253 12.91 20.61 17.18
C LYS A 253 11.96 20.01 18.23
N TYR A 254 10.76 20.58 18.41
CA TYR A 254 9.69 19.91 19.13
C TYR A 254 9.14 18.74 18.31
N VAL A 255 8.88 17.62 18.98
CA VAL A 255 8.32 16.41 18.36
C VAL A 255 7.30 15.81 19.32
N ALA A 256 6.10 15.52 18.85
CA ALA A 256 5.07 14.75 19.54
C ALA A 256 4.89 13.43 18.80
N LYS A 257 5.08 12.31 19.51
CA LYS A 257 4.79 10.97 19.03
C LYS A 257 3.53 10.48 19.72
N ILE A 258 2.50 10.18 18.95
CA ILE A 258 1.16 9.85 19.45
C ILE A 258 0.74 8.50 18.86
N ASP A 259 0.23 7.62 19.71
CA ASP A 259 -0.32 6.33 19.34
C ASP A 259 -1.85 6.40 19.48
N PHE A 260 -2.54 6.21 18.36
CA PHE A 260 -3.98 6.00 18.32
C PHE A 260 -4.23 4.50 18.55
N LEU A 261 -4.76 4.18 19.72
CA LEU A 261 -4.87 2.80 20.19
C LEU A 261 -6.12 2.13 19.63
N ALA A 262 -5.91 1.01 18.93
CA ALA A 262 -7.01 0.13 18.54
C ALA A 262 -7.69 -0.46 19.77
N LYS A 263 -9.02 -0.54 19.77
CA LYS A 263 -9.77 -1.12 20.89
C LYS A 263 -9.35 -2.60 21.10
N PRO A 264 -8.95 -3.01 22.32
CA PRO A 264 -8.65 -4.41 22.63
C PRO A 264 -9.87 -5.33 22.49
N MET A 265 -9.68 -6.59 22.08
CA MET A 265 -10.77 -7.52 21.77
C MET A 265 -11.61 -7.95 22.98
N VAL A 266 -11.05 -7.97 24.20
CA VAL A 266 -11.70 -8.60 25.37
C VAL A 266 -12.26 -7.56 26.34
N PHE A 267 -11.47 -6.54 26.70
CA PHE A 267 -11.87 -5.41 27.56
C PHE A 267 -11.03 -4.18 27.25
N GLY A 268 -11.64 -3.00 27.12
CA GLY A 268 -10.95 -1.73 26.89
C GLY A 268 -11.85 -0.61 26.39
N GLN A 269 -11.43 0.64 26.59
CA GLN A 269 -12.12 1.81 26.06
C GLN A 269 -11.73 2.05 24.59
N ALA A 270 -12.70 2.49 23.79
CA ALA A 270 -12.46 2.89 22.40
C ALA A 270 -11.83 4.29 22.34
N HIS A 271 -11.33 4.66 21.16
CA HIS A 271 -10.85 6.02 20.83
C HIS A 271 -9.67 6.53 21.67
N GLN A 272 -8.96 5.64 22.35
CA GLN A 272 -7.87 6.03 23.24
C GLN A 272 -6.65 6.50 22.45
N ILE A 273 -6.00 7.54 22.95
CA ILE A 273 -4.71 8.01 22.49
C ILE A 273 -3.73 8.10 23.64
N VAL A 274 -2.46 7.83 23.37
CA VAL A 274 -1.34 8.07 24.28
C VAL A 274 -0.20 8.71 23.50
N GLY A 275 0.49 9.67 24.10
CA GLY A 275 1.56 10.35 23.39
C GLY A 275 2.61 10.97 24.28
N GLN A 276 3.74 11.27 23.68
CA GLN A 276 4.90 11.84 24.34
C GLN A 276 5.44 13.00 23.51
N ILE A 277 5.72 14.11 24.19
CA ILE A 277 6.27 15.33 23.59
C ILE A 277 7.74 15.46 24.01
N PHE A 278 8.60 15.76 23.06
CA PHE A 278 10.04 15.90 23.21
C PHE A 278 10.51 17.25 22.64
N HIS A 279 11.68 17.69 23.08
CA HIS A 279 12.38 18.87 22.56
C HIS A 279 13.86 18.52 22.37
N GLY A 280 14.36 18.63 21.14
CA GLY A 280 15.74 18.27 20.75
C GLY A 280 15.96 16.78 20.42
N SER A 281 17.13 16.44 19.90
CA SER A 281 17.44 15.13 19.30
C SER A 281 17.90 14.03 20.26
N GLU A 282 18.04 14.29 21.57
CA GLU A 282 18.80 13.39 22.47
C GLU A 282 18.15 13.04 23.82
N ARG A 283 16.91 13.48 24.12
CA ARG A 283 16.28 13.16 25.41
C ARG A 283 15.49 11.85 25.37
N LYS A 284 15.95 10.85 26.13
CA LYS A 284 15.16 9.64 26.47
C LYS A 284 13.92 9.94 27.32
N VAL A 285 13.87 11.10 27.98
CA VAL A 285 12.77 11.49 28.88
C VAL A 285 11.84 12.47 28.19
N PRO A 286 10.52 12.19 28.12
CA PRO A 286 9.56 13.09 27.51
C PRO A 286 9.40 14.37 28.34
N LEU A 287 9.31 15.51 27.65
CA LEU A 287 8.96 16.80 28.24
C LEU A 287 7.52 16.77 28.76
N MET A 288 6.60 16.16 28.02
CA MET A 288 5.21 16.00 28.41
C MET A 288 4.65 14.65 27.97
N THR A 289 3.67 14.15 28.69
CA THR A 289 2.87 12.97 28.29
C THR A 289 1.44 13.41 28.08
N LEU A 290 0.81 12.97 27.00
CA LEU A 290 -0.63 13.13 26.77
C LEU A 290 -1.34 11.78 26.77
N LYS A 291 -2.60 11.77 27.21
CA LYS A 291 -3.50 10.62 27.10
C LYS A 291 -4.95 11.08 27.07
N GLY A 292 -5.85 10.27 26.53
CA GLY A 292 -7.29 10.56 26.57
C GLY A 292 -8.01 9.97 25.38
N GLU A 293 -9.12 10.59 24.98
CA GLU A 293 -9.94 10.19 23.84
C GLU A 293 -9.83 11.20 22.71
N TRP A 294 -9.48 10.76 21.49
CA TRP A 294 -9.36 11.69 20.34
C TRP A 294 -10.68 12.34 19.96
N ASN A 295 -11.80 11.72 20.33
CA ASN A 295 -13.16 12.25 20.14
C ASN A 295 -13.78 12.75 21.45
N GLY A 296 -12.98 13.05 22.47
CA GLY A 296 -13.46 13.44 23.81
C GLY A 296 -12.47 14.34 24.53
N GLU A 297 -12.14 13.97 25.77
CA GLU A 297 -11.18 14.71 26.59
C GLU A 297 -9.75 14.19 26.39
N ILE A 298 -8.84 15.12 26.11
CA ILE A 298 -7.40 14.86 26.03
C ILE A 298 -6.73 15.57 27.19
N MET A 299 -5.89 14.84 27.92
CA MET A 299 -5.21 15.29 29.12
C MET A 299 -3.70 15.37 28.88
N LEU A 300 -3.05 16.38 29.43
CA LEU A 300 -1.61 16.61 29.32
C LEU A 300 -0.95 16.62 30.70
N ARG A 301 0.27 16.08 30.78
CA ARG A 301 1.09 16.06 32.00
C ARG A 301 2.52 16.49 31.67
N PRO A 302 2.96 17.68 32.11
CA PRO A 302 4.34 18.13 31.98
C PRO A 302 5.27 17.40 32.95
N SER A 303 6.46 17.01 32.52
CA SER A 303 7.50 16.45 33.39
C SER A 303 8.17 17.58 34.20
N ALA A 304 8.37 17.49 35.51
CA ALA A 304 8.17 16.35 36.43
C ALA A 304 6.84 16.39 37.23
N ARG A 305 5.85 17.21 36.82
CA ARG A 305 4.58 17.33 37.54
C ARG A 305 3.83 15.99 37.54
N ARG A 306 3.22 15.63 38.68
CA ARG A 306 2.57 14.33 38.86
C ARG A 306 1.15 14.26 38.29
N SER A 307 0.44 15.38 38.17
CA SER A 307 -0.97 15.40 37.77
C SER A 307 -1.19 15.73 36.29
N PHE A 308 -2.16 15.05 35.71
CA PHE A 308 -2.73 15.40 34.40
C PHE A 308 -3.66 16.60 34.54
N HIS A 309 -3.70 17.47 33.55
CA HIS A 309 -4.67 18.56 33.41
C HIS A 309 -5.34 18.50 32.03
N LEU A 310 -6.53 19.07 31.92
CA LEU A 310 -7.28 19.10 30.66
C LEU A 310 -6.50 19.91 29.61
N PHE A 311 -6.24 19.29 28.47
CA PHE A 311 -5.59 19.92 27.33
C PHE A 311 -6.63 20.47 26.36
N THR A 312 -7.59 19.63 25.97
CA THR A 312 -8.73 19.97 25.11
C THR A 312 -9.87 19.01 25.36
N ASN A 313 -11.11 19.47 25.18
CA ASN A 313 -12.30 18.64 25.08
C ASN A 313 -12.95 18.98 23.72
N VAL A 314 -12.82 18.07 22.76
CA VAL A 314 -13.24 18.35 21.38
C VAL A 314 -14.77 18.34 21.23
N ARG A 315 -15.50 17.56 22.03
CA ARG A 315 -16.98 17.53 21.99
C ARG A 315 -17.61 18.80 22.53
N ALA A 316 -16.91 19.53 23.39
CA ALA A 316 -17.40 20.76 23.97
C ALA A 316 -17.28 21.97 23.02
N LYS A 317 -16.67 21.79 21.84
CA LYS A 317 -16.42 22.86 20.87
C LYS A 317 -17.48 22.83 19.76
N PRO A 318 -18.14 23.96 19.45
CA PRO A 318 -19.00 24.05 18.28
C PRO A 318 -18.14 24.16 17.01
N ASP A 319 -18.55 23.45 15.96
CA ASP A 319 -17.95 23.59 14.64
C ASP A 319 -18.29 24.95 14.03
N VAL A 320 -17.29 25.58 13.39
CA VAL A 320 -17.52 26.73 12.53
C VAL A 320 -17.96 26.23 11.16
N ARG A 321 -19.13 26.68 10.70
CA ARG A 321 -19.68 26.28 9.40
C ARG A 321 -18.76 26.76 8.27
N LYS A 322 -18.43 25.84 7.37
CA LYS A 322 -17.76 26.17 6.10
C LYS A 322 -18.73 26.87 5.15
N GLU A 323 -18.28 27.98 4.58
CA GLU A 323 -19.01 28.74 3.57
C GLU A 323 -18.59 28.27 2.17
N CYS A 324 -19.56 27.83 1.37
CA CYS A 324 -19.36 27.42 -0.02
C CYS A 324 -20.11 28.35 -0.96
N VAL A 325 -19.68 28.40 -2.23
CA VAL A 325 -20.48 28.97 -3.32
C VAL A 325 -21.76 28.12 -3.47
N PRO A 326 -22.94 28.72 -3.73
CA PRO A 326 -24.18 27.97 -3.97
C PRO A 326 -23.99 26.85 -4.98
N VAL A 327 -24.57 25.67 -4.74
CA VAL A 327 -24.29 24.45 -5.53
C VAL A 327 -24.49 24.66 -7.04
N MET A 328 -25.50 25.43 -7.43
CA MET A 328 -25.80 25.68 -8.85
C MET A 328 -24.86 26.70 -9.52
N GLU A 329 -24.14 27.50 -8.73
CA GLU A 329 -23.17 28.49 -9.19
C GLU A 329 -21.73 27.95 -9.23
N GLN A 330 -21.50 26.75 -8.71
CA GLN A 330 -20.19 26.08 -8.74
C GLN A 330 -19.79 25.65 -10.16
N GLU A 331 -18.50 25.42 -10.36
CA GLU A 331 -17.97 24.79 -11.57
C GLU A 331 -18.41 23.32 -11.67
N ASP A 332 -18.47 22.77 -12.89
CA ASP A 332 -19.01 21.41 -13.10
C ASP A 332 -18.18 20.30 -12.43
N ASN A 333 -16.90 20.56 -12.15
CA ASN A 333 -15.99 19.64 -11.46
C ASN A 333 -15.88 19.91 -9.95
N GLU A 334 -16.64 20.85 -9.40
CA GLU A 334 -16.70 21.05 -7.95
C GLU A 334 -17.61 20.00 -7.30
N SER A 335 -17.14 19.48 -6.15
CA SER A 335 -17.67 18.26 -5.54
C SER A 335 -19.18 18.33 -5.30
N ARG A 336 -19.70 19.43 -4.73
CA ARG A 336 -21.12 19.50 -4.38
C ARG A 336 -22.01 19.49 -5.63
N LYS A 337 -21.64 20.25 -6.68
CA LYS A 337 -22.36 20.27 -7.97
C LYS A 337 -22.21 18.96 -8.74
N LEU A 338 -21.01 18.39 -8.78
CA LEU A 338 -20.72 17.14 -9.44
C LEU A 338 -21.56 15.99 -8.87
N TRP A 339 -21.63 15.89 -7.53
CA TRP A 339 -22.32 14.81 -6.83
C TRP A 339 -23.78 15.13 -6.46
N ARG A 340 -24.33 16.29 -6.87
CA ARG A 340 -25.63 16.80 -6.40
C ARG A 340 -26.79 15.83 -6.57
N HIS A 341 -26.88 15.14 -7.72
CA HIS A 341 -27.96 14.19 -8.00
C HIS A 341 -27.83 12.93 -7.14
N LEU A 342 -26.60 12.45 -6.91
CA LEU A 342 -26.35 11.33 -6.00
C LEU A 342 -26.75 11.70 -4.57
N THR A 343 -26.35 12.89 -4.12
CA THR A 343 -26.67 13.40 -2.79
C THR A 343 -28.18 13.56 -2.60
N ALA A 344 -28.92 14.08 -3.59
CA ALA A 344 -30.37 14.18 -3.55
C ALA A 344 -31.07 12.80 -3.51
N ALA A 345 -30.57 11.82 -4.29
CA ALA A 345 -31.07 10.45 -4.25
C ALA A 345 -30.83 9.77 -2.90
N LEU A 346 -29.66 10.00 -2.29
CA LEU A 346 -29.33 9.49 -0.95
C LEU A 346 -30.18 10.17 0.13
N HIS A 347 -30.40 11.49 0.05
CA HIS A 347 -31.25 12.23 0.99
C HIS A 347 -32.70 11.75 0.99
N THR A 348 -33.21 11.34 -0.17
CA THR A 348 -34.56 10.75 -0.32
C THR A 348 -34.61 9.24 -0.07
N ASN A 349 -33.51 8.63 0.43
CA ASN A 349 -33.36 7.19 0.65
C ASN A 349 -33.63 6.32 -0.60
N ASN A 350 -33.45 6.86 -1.81
CA ASN A 350 -33.64 6.14 -3.06
C ASN A 350 -32.35 5.42 -3.49
N THR A 351 -32.09 4.26 -2.87
CA THR A 351 -30.85 3.48 -3.05
C THR A 351 -30.66 2.94 -4.47
N GLN A 352 -31.74 2.61 -5.18
CA GLN A 352 -31.69 2.17 -6.58
C GLN A 352 -31.21 3.30 -7.49
N MET A 353 -31.81 4.48 -7.36
CA MET A 353 -31.42 5.65 -8.11
C MET A 353 -29.99 6.09 -7.78
N ALA A 354 -29.61 6.10 -6.50
CA ALA A 354 -28.24 6.40 -6.07
C ALA A 354 -27.22 5.44 -6.69
N THR A 355 -27.55 4.14 -6.79
CA THR A 355 -26.67 3.14 -7.43
C THR A 355 -26.55 3.38 -8.94
N GLN A 356 -27.65 3.73 -9.63
CA GLN A 356 -27.64 4.06 -11.06
C GLN A 356 -26.80 5.31 -11.34
N ILE A 357 -26.99 6.39 -10.58
CA ILE A 357 -26.21 7.63 -10.71
C ILE A 357 -24.72 7.35 -10.48
N LYS A 358 -24.39 6.64 -9.41
CA LYS A 358 -23.00 6.27 -9.09
C LYS A 358 -22.34 5.46 -10.20
N THR A 359 -23.08 4.55 -10.84
CA THR A 359 -22.57 3.72 -11.95
C THR A 359 -22.43 4.51 -13.25
N ALA A 360 -23.25 5.55 -13.44
CA ALA A 360 -23.24 6.40 -14.62
C ALA A 360 -22.16 7.50 -14.60
N LEU A 361 -21.68 7.90 -13.42
CA LEU A 361 -20.60 8.88 -13.29
C LEU A 361 -19.27 8.27 -13.76
N PRO A 362 -18.62 8.84 -14.79
CA PRO A 362 -17.40 8.27 -15.32
C PRO A 362 -16.24 8.48 -14.34
N THR A 363 -15.43 7.45 -14.13
CA THR A 363 -14.22 7.47 -13.27
C THR A 363 -13.08 8.32 -13.87
N THR A 364 -13.25 8.80 -15.11
CA THR A 364 -12.36 9.72 -15.84
C THR A 364 -13.20 10.73 -16.62
N PRO A 365 -12.87 12.04 -16.61
CA PRO A 365 -13.62 13.03 -17.38
C PRO A 365 -13.57 12.69 -18.88
N ALA A 366 -14.74 12.65 -19.54
CA ALA A 366 -14.81 12.67 -21.00
C ALA A 366 -14.11 13.94 -21.49
N GLY A 367 -13.14 13.77 -22.39
CA GLY A 367 -12.38 14.88 -22.94
C GLY A 367 -13.31 15.99 -23.47
N ARG A 368 -12.98 17.24 -23.13
CA ARG A 368 -13.50 18.41 -23.84
C ARG A 368 -13.25 18.22 -25.33
N GLY A 369 -14.31 17.94 -26.08
CA GLY A 369 -14.29 17.81 -27.52
C GLY A 369 -15.68 18.07 -28.09
N GLY A 370 -15.94 19.34 -28.45
CA GLY A 370 -17.17 19.72 -29.14
C GLY A 370 -17.34 21.22 -29.33
N GLY A 371 -16.55 21.84 -30.21
CA GLY A 371 -16.95 23.10 -30.86
C GLY A 371 -15.94 24.25 -30.85
N ALA A 372 -14.79 24.10 -31.52
CA ALA A 372 -14.19 25.14 -32.38
C ALA A 372 -12.92 24.58 -33.06
N GLN A 373 -12.97 24.45 -34.39
CA GLN A 373 -11.85 24.05 -35.24
C GLN A 373 -10.82 25.18 -35.42
N THR A 374 -9.66 24.79 -35.96
CA THR A 374 -8.50 25.55 -36.48
C THR A 374 -7.45 25.91 -35.41
N THR A 375 -6.18 25.50 -35.44
CA THR A 375 -5.30 24.88 -36.47
C THR A 375 -4.04 24.29 -35.78
N GLY A 376 -3.56 23.11 -36.19
CA GLY A 376 -2.12 22.79 -36.25
C GLY A 376 -1.44 21.95 -35.15
N THR A 377 -1.63 20.62 -35.18
CA THR A 377 -0.62 19.51 -35.11
C THR A 377 0.47 19.52 -33.99
N SER A 378 0.79 18.42 -33.27
CA SER A 378 0.65 16.98 -33.52
C SER A 378 0.76 16.09 -32.25
N SER A 379 -0.19 15.14 -32.15
CA SER A 379 -0.17 13.75 -31.65
C SER A 379 0.29 13.39 -30.22
N VAL A 380 -0.68 12.99 -29.38
CA VAL A 380 -0.54 11.85 -28.45
C VAL A 380 -1.63 10.84 -28.82
N GLU A 381 -1.21 9.66 -29.30
CA GLU A 381 -2.08 8.51 -29.56
C GLU A 381 -2.66 7.99 -28.24
N THR A 382 -3.97 7.79 -28.21
CA THR A 382 -4.67 6.98 -27.20
C THR A 382 -5.11 5.69 -27.89
N ALA A 383 -4.73 4.54 -27.34
CA ALA A 383 -5.21 3.23 -27.78
C ALA A 383 -6.05 2.57 -26.66
N PRO A 384 -7.15 1.89 -27.00
CA PRO A 384 -8.11 1.32 -26.04
C PRO A 384 -7.58 0.02 -25.42
N LEU A 385 -7.88 -0.23 -24.14
CA LEU A 385 -7.58 -1.49 -23.44
C LEU A 385 -8.81 -2.40 -23.47
N CYS A 386 -8.84 -3.33 -24.43
CA CYS A 386 -9.28 -4.72 -24.24
C CYS A 386 -9.13 -5.51 -25.55
N GLN A 387 -7.98 -6.14 -25.77
CA GLN A 387 -7.86 -7.39 -26.54
C GLN A 387 -6.65 -8.17 -26.02
N ARG A 388 -6.85 -9.44 -25.69
CA ARG A 388 -5.78 -10.41 -25.39
C ARG A 388 -4.90 -10.56 -26.63
N GLY A 389 -3.59 -10.36 -26.48
CA GLY A 389 -2.60 -10.62 -27.52
C GLY A 389 -1.16 -10.46 -27.02
N GLY A 390 -0.51 -11.60 -26.76
CA GLY A 390 0.92 -11.89 -26.93
C GLY A 390 2.00 -10.90 -26.48
N ARG A 391 2.81 -11.35 -25.51
CA ARG A 391 4.18 -10.91 -25.15
C ARG A 391 4.32 -9.55 -24.43
N GLY A 392 4.43 -9.67 -23.10
CA GLY A 392 5.23 -8.90 -22.14
C GLY A 392 5.74 -7.52 -22.53
N ALA A 393 5.00 -6.50 -22.11
CA ALA A 393 5.51 -5.17 -21.78
C ALA A 393 4.52 -4.50 -20.81
N ASP A 394 4.90 -4.36 -19.54
CA ASP A 394 4.14 -3.59 -18.55
C ASP A 394 4.14 -2.12 -18.98
N ARG A 395 2.98 -1.62 -19.42
CA ARG A 395 2.79 -0.19 -19.69
C ARG A 395 2.67 0.54 -18.35
N CYS A 396 3.65 1.38 -18.05
CA CYS A 396 3.62 2.32 -16.93
C CYS A 396 2.44 3.30 -17.10
N VAL A 397 1.58 3.37 -16.08
CA VAL A 397 0.53 4.39 -15.96
C VAL A 397 1.19 5.73 -15.60
N GLU A 398 1.04 6.76 -16.44
CA GLU A 398 1.47 8.13 -16.13
C GLU A 398 0.64 8.70 -14.97
N ILE A 399 1.30 9.33 -13.99
CA ILE A 399 0.61 10.12 -12.95
C ILE A 399 0.15 11.44 -13.60
N PRO A 400 -1.16 11.76 -13.59
CA PRO A 400 -1.65 13.03 -14.14
C PRO A 400 -1.04 14.23 -13.41
N ARG A 401 -0.77 15.30 -14.15
CA ARG A 401 -0.15 16.54 -13.66
C ARG A 401 -1.00 17.17 -12.54
N CYS A 402 -0.45 17.36 -11.35
CA CYS A 402 -1.06 18.19 -10.29
C CYS A 402 -0.93 19.69 -10.62
N THR A 403 -1.58 20.16 -11.68
CA THR A 403 -1.49 21.57 -12.13
C THR A 403 -2.46 22.51 -11.43
N GLY A 404 -3.53 22.01 -10.79
CA GLY A 404 -4.56 22.85 -10.17
C GLY A 404 -4.07 23.58 -8.92
N ILE A 405 -3.76 22.87 -7.83
CA ILE A 405 -3.36 23.47 -6.53
C ILE A 405 -2.18 24.45 -6.65
N ALA A 406 -1.17 24.13 -7.48
CA ALA A 406 0.03 24.96 -7.66
C ALA A 406 -0.28 26.37 -8.20
N ASN A 407 -1.33 26.53 -9.01
CA ASN A 407 -1.74 27.84 -9.55
C ASN A 407 -2.28 28.78 -8.45
N TRP A 408 -2.79 28.22 -7.34
CA TRP A 408 -3.41 28.99 -6.26
C TRP A 408 -2.40 29.38 -5.16
N MET A 409 -1.27 28.68 -5.06
CA MET A 409 -0.25 28.87 -4.01
C MET A 409 0.72 30.04 -4.27
N GLY A 410 0.78 30.54 -5.51
CA GLY A 410 1.81 31.49 -5.95
C GLY A 410 3.19 30.84 -6.14
N PRO A 411 4.09 31.44 -6.95
CA PRO A 411 5.29 30.77 -7.48
C PRO A 411 6.27 30.25 -6.42
N GLY A 412 6.60 31.03 -5.40
CA GLY A 412 7.56 30.61 -4.36
C GLY A 412 7.06 29.46 -3.46
N ARG A 413 5.76 29.42 -3.16
CA ARG A 413 5.18 28.35 -2.30
C ARG A 413 4.91 27.08 -3.09
N ALA A 414 4.56 27.20 -4.37
CA ALA A 414 4.40 26.06 -5.27
C ALA A 414 5.72 25.30 -5.49
N GLU A 415 6.85 26.02 -5.56
CA GLU A 415 8.19 25.41 -5.65
C GLU A 415 8.58 24.67 -4.37
N GLN A 416 8.33 25.26 -3.20
CA GLN A 416 8.55 24.60 -1.91
C GLN A 416 7.70 23.32 -1.79
N TRP A 417 6.41 23.39 -2.13
CA TRP A 417 5.50 22.25 -2.13
C TRP A 417 5.93 21.11 -3.07
N ALA A 418 6.39 21.46 -4.28
CA ALA A 418 6.90 20.48 -5.24
C ALA A 418 8.19 19.81 -4.75
N SER A 419 9.05 20.55 -4.02
CA SER A 419 10.31 20.03 -3.48
C SER A 419 10.11 19.01 -2.35
N GLU A 420 9.15 19.25 -1.45
CA GLU A 420 8.83 18.40 -0.29
C GLU A 420 8.22 17.04 -0.68
N ARG A 421 7.56 16.94 -1.85
CA ARG A 421 7.09 15.65 -2.40
C ARG A 421 8.20 14.74 -2.93
N THR A 422 9.36 15.30 -3.29
CA THR A 422 10.44 14.52 -3.92
C THR A 422 11.37 13.82 -2.92
N SER A 423 11.24 14.13 -1.62
CA SER A 423 12.08 13.59 -0.55
C SER A 423 11.56 12.31 0.09
N ASP A 424 10.24 12.06 0.09
CA ASP A 424 9.60 11.03 0.93
C ASP A 424 8.99 9.83 0.18
N GLU A 425 9.17 9.69 -1.14
CA GLU A 425 8.64 8.54 -1.91
C GLU A 425 9.72 7.52 -2.31
N GLY A 426 9.61 6.30 -1.76
CA GLY A 426 10.31 5.12 -2.24
C GLY A 426 9.60 4.51 -3.45
N THR A 427 10.22 4.61 -4.64
CA THR A 427 10.21 3.69 -5.81
C THR A 427 10.58 4.45 -7.10
N ASP A 428 11.55 3.92 -7.86
CA ASP A 428 12.31 4.64 -8.90
C ASP A 428 11.63 4.79 -10.28
N ALA A 429 10.50 4.12 -10.56
CA ALA A 429 9.83 4.24 -11.87
C ALA A 429 8.96 5.51 -11.99
N ARG A 430 8.44 6.01 -10.87
CA ARG A 430 7.53 7.19 -10.81
C ARG A 430 8.27 8.52 -10.92
N ARG A 431 9.56 8.55 -10.59
CA ARG A 431 10.46 9.73 -10.63
C ARG A 431 10.63 10.34 -12.03
N ASN A 432 10.67 9.52 -13.08
CA ASN A 432 11.05 10.00 -14.42
C ASN A 432 9.90 10.66 -15.18
N SER A 433 8.65 10.20 -14.99
CA SER A 433 7.46 10.78 -15.66
C SER A 433 7.13 12.19 -15.12
N PHE A 434 7.20 12.38 -13.80
CA PHE A 434 7.00 13.68 -13.16
C PHE A 434 8.12 14.69 -13.50
N ARG A 435 9.40 14.27 -13.47
CA ARG A 435 10.56 15.13 -13.84
C ARG A 435 10.49 15.61 -15.30
N ASN A 436 10.03 14.78 -16.22
CA ASN A 436 9.90 15.17 -17.63
C ASN A 436 8.71 16.12 -17.87
N SER A 437 7.60 15.93 -17.15
CA SER A 437 6.43 16.84 -17.24
C SER A 437 6.69 18.23 -16.65
N LEU A 438 7.42 18.32 -15.54
CA LEU A 438 7.84 19.60 -14.94
C LEU A 438 8.83 20.35 -15.86
N ARG A 439 9.74 19.61 -16.51
CA ARG A 439 10.66 20.13 -17.54
C ARG A 439 9.91 20.78 -18.70
N THR A 440 8.83 20.18 -19.19
CA THR A 440 8.05 20.72 -20.32
C THR A 440 7.21 21.94 -19.92
N PHE A 441 6.74 22.02 -18.68
CA PHE A 441 5.94 23.15 -18.17
C PHE A 441 6.79 24.43 -18.01
N ILE A 442 7.98 24.32 -17.40
CA ILE A 442 8.91 25.44 -17.23
C ILE A 442 9.38 25.96 -18.61
N PHE A 443 9.61 25.06 -19.57
CA PHE A 443 10.04 25.42 -20.93
C PHE A 443 8.98 26.17 -21.75
N ARG A 444 7.67 26.02 -21.44
CA ARG A 444 6.58 26.55 -22.29
C ARG A 444 6.00 27.88 -21.82
N HIS A 445 6.16 28.25 -20.54
CA HIS A 445 5.41 29.38 -19.96
C HIS A 445 6.24 30.46 -19.26
N PHE A 446 7.56 30.30 -19.15
CA PHE A 446 8.45 31.34 -18.62
C PHE A 446 9.50 31.76 -19.66
N ILE A 447 9.13 32.68 -20.56
CA ILE A 447 10.04 33.52 -21.35
C ILE A 447 9.64 34.97 -21.03
N PRO A 448 10.52 35.77 -20.39
CA PRO A 448 11.37 36.66 -21.19
C PRO A 448 12.84 36.85 -20.71
N SER A 449 13.74 36.87 -21.70
CA SER A 449 15.03 37.59 -21.81
C SER A 449 15.84 38.01 -20.56
N SER A 450 16.96 37.33 -20.27
CA SER A 450 18.28 37.90 -19.87
C SER A 450 19.30 36.79 -19.50
N SER A 451 20.61 37.10 -19.48
CA SER A 451 21.74 36.15 -19.33
C SER A 451 21.79 35.36 -18.02
N SER A 452 20.87 35.60 -17.10
CA SER A 452 20.61 34.85 -15.86
C SER A 452 20.20 33.40 -16.11
N VAL A 453 19.75 33.07 -17.32
CA VAL A 453 19.22 31.76 -17.72
C VAL A 453 20.27 30.65 -17.72
N LEU A 454 21.53 30.91 -18.08
CA LEU A 454 22.59 29.88 -18.01
C LEU A 454 22.95 29.55 -16.55
N THR A 455 22.91 30.54 -15.66
CA THR A 455 23.16 30.39 -14.23
C THR A 455 22.01 29.63 -13.56
N ILE A 456 20.75 29.96 -13.89
CA ILE A 456 19.57 29.25 -13.38
C ILE A 456 19.49 27.83 -13.97
N ILE A 457 19.83 27.62 -15.24
CA ILE A 457 19.92 26.28 -15.82
C ILE A 457 21.02 25.49 -15.13
N ALA A 458 22.18 26.07 -14.82
CA ALA A 458 23.24 25.40 -14.07
C ALA A 458 22.81 25.09 -12.64
N ILE A 459 22.12 26.01 -11.95
CA ILE A 459 21.62 25.85 -10.58
C ILE A 459 20.50 24.81 -10.53
N VAL A 460 19.55 24.84 -11.46
CA VAL A 460 18.45 23.86 -11.57
C VAL A 460 18.99 22.50 -12.01
N TYR A 461 19.92 22.45 -12.95
CA TYR A 461 20.59 21.21 -13.35
C TYR A 461 21.40 20.61 -12.19
N TYR A 462 22.07 21.43 -11.35
CA TYR A 462 22.82 20.98 -10.18
C TYR A 462 21.93 20.56 -9.00
N SER A 463 20.92 21.35 -8.67
CA SER A 463 19.97 21.07 -7.57
C SER A 463 19.11 19.85 -7.87
N VAL A 464 18.73 19.63 -9.13
CA VAL A 464 17.93 18.48 -9.57
C VAL A 464 18.76 17.18 -9.66
N HIS A 465 20.09 17.23 -9.82
CA HIS A 465 20.95 16.04 -9.93
C HIS A 465 21.82 15.68 -8.70
N ARG A 466 22.04 16.57 -7.71
CA ARG A 466 23.00 16.28 -6.61
C ARG A 466 22.56 16.48 -5.14
N ARG A 467 21.30 16.83 -4.83
CA ARG A 467 20.65 16.64 -3.49
C ARG A 467 21.37 17.12 -2.20
N SER A 468 22.29 18.09 -2.19
CA SER A 468 22.78 18.70 -0.93
C SER A 468 22.10 20.05 -0.62
N THR A 469 21.47 20.17 0.55
CA THR A 469 20.87 21.39 1.15
C THR A 469 21.90 22.47 1.49
N ALA A 470 23.18 22.10 1.69
CA ALA A 470 24.28 23.04 1.87
C ALA A 470 24.44 24.03 0.69
N PHE A 471 24.05 23.61 -0.51
CA PHE A 471 24.10 24.46 -1.71
C PHE A 471 23.04 25.56 -1.76
N ILE A 472 21.90 25.33 -1.11
CA ILE A 472 20.80 26.31 -1.07
C ILE A 472 21.22 27.54 -0.26
N ARG A 473 22.10 27.38 0.74
CA ARG A 473 22.64 28.49 1.54
C ARG A 473 23.70 29.34 0.83
N MET A 474 24.30 28.83 -0.26
CA MET A 474 25.27 29.62 -1.07
C MET A 474 24.61 30.30 -2.27
N ALA A 475 23.37 29.92 -2.61
CA ALA A 475 22.63 30.47 -3.76
C ALA A 475 22.08 31.89 -3.53
N ASP A 476 22.21 32.43 -2.31
CA ASP A 476 22.04 33.86 -2.02
C ASP A 476 23.30 34.71 -2.31
N ALA A 477 24.39 34.12 -2.81
CA ALA A 477 25.59 34.87 -3.16
C ALA A 477 25.62 35.24 -4.64
N GLU A 478 25.85 36.53 -4.93
CA GLU A 478 26.01 37.17 -6.24
C GLU A 478 27.20 36.63 -7.10
N HIS A 479 27.70 35.41 -6.87
CA HIS A 479 29.00 34.93 -7.37
C HIS A 479 28.97 33.50 -7.99
N PRO A 480 28.69 33.38 -9.30
CA PRO A 480 28.62 32.10 -10.04
C PRO A 480 29.88 31.23 -9.98
N ALA A 481 31.06 31.83 -9.84
CA ALA A 481 32.34 31.09 -9.76
C ALA A 481 32.48 30.30 -8.46
N ALA A 482 31.95 30.81 -7.34
CA ALA A 482 31.99 30.12 -6.05
C ALA A 482 31.09 28.88 -6.04
N VAL A 483 29.93 28.97 -6.70
CA VAL A 483 29.00 27.83 -6.90
C VAL A 483 29.67 26.73 -7.71
N ALA A 484 30.32 27.08 -8.83
CA ALA A 484 31.03 26.11 -9.68
C ALA A 484 32.20 25.42 -8.95
N ALA A 485 32.94 26.14 -8.10
CA ALA A 485 34.03 25.60 -7.30
C ALA A 485 33.55 24.64 -6.21
N ALA A 486 32.52 25.02 -5.44
CA ALA A 486 31.89 24.16 -4.43
C ALA A 486 31.35 22.86 -5.07
N VAL A 487 30.86 22.98 -6.30
CA VAL A 487 30.28 21.88 -7.06
C VAL A 487 31.37 20.86 -7.38
N ALA A 488 32.49 21.32 -7.94
CA ALA A 488 33.61 20.47 -8.33
C ALA A 488 34.24 19.80 -7.10
N ASP A 489 34.29 20.51 -5.98
CA ASP A 489 34.74 19.98 -4.70
C ASP A 489 33.84 18.84 -4.19
N PHE A 490 32.52 19.04 -4.18
CA PHE A 490 31.56 17.98 -3.81
C PHE A 490 31.62 16.77 -4.78
N GLU A 491 31.81 16.99 -6.09
CA GLU A 491 31.99 15.89 -7.04
C GLU A 491 33.28 15.07 -6.78
N THR A 492 34.34 15.75 -6.35
CA THR A 492 35.62 15.13 -5.99
C THR A 492 35.47 14.32 -4.69
N ARG A 493 34.83 14.89 -3.67
CA ARG A 493 34.51 14.18 -2.42
C ARG A 493 33.60 12.96 -2.66
N THR A 494 32.62 13.08 -3.55
CA THR A 494 31.76 11.95 -3.96
C THR A 494 32.57 10.80 -4.57
N ARG A 495 33.46 11.10 -5.53
CA ARG A 495 34.32 10.07 -6.15
C ARG A 495 35.20 9.39 -5.11
N HIS A 496 35.86 10.18 -4.27
CA HIS A 496 36.72 9.66 -3.22
C HIS A 496 35.95 8.76 -2.23
N PHE A 497 34.72 9.15 -1.83
CA PHE A 497 33.86 8.34 -0.98
C PHE A 497 33.58 6.94 -1.57
N PHE A 498 33.23 6.86 -2.85
CA PHE A 498 32.97 5.58 -3.52
C PHE A 498 34.25 4.78 -3.80
N ASP A 499 35.36 5.45 -4.11
CA ASP A 499 36.66 4.78 -4.27
C ASP A 499 37.07 4.08 -2.96
N LEU A 500 36.95 4.77 -1.82
CA LEU A 500 37.22 4.20 -0.50
C LEU A 500 36.35 2.99 -0.17
N ILE A 501 35.06 3.02 -0.55
CA ILE A 501 34.16 1.87 -0.40
C ILE A 501 34.59 0.71 -1.29
N ASN A 502 34.87 0.98 -2.57
CA ASN A 502 35.25 -0.06 -3.52
C ASN A 502 36.59 -0.72 -3.15
N ASP A 503 37.53 0.09 -2.64
CA ASP A 503 38.85 -0.35 -2.19
C ASP A 503 38.83 -1.03 -0.80
N GLY A 504 37.71 -0.95 -0.07
CA GLY A 504 37.60 -1.55 1.27
C GLY A 504 38.33 -0.77 2.36
N ASN A 505 38.63 0.51 2.15
CA ASN A 505 39.43 1.32 3.07
C ASN A 505 38.56 1.98 4.16
N ILE A 506 38.14 1.18 5.14
CA ILE A 506 37.25 1.62 6.22
C ILE A 506 37.83 2.77 7.08
N GLN A 507 39.16 2.82 7.26
CA GLN A 507 39.79 3.82 8.13
C GLN A 507 39.70 5.22 7.53
N GLN A 508 40.07 5.37 6.25
CA GLN A 508 39.92 6.65 5.55
C GLN A 508 38.44 6.99 5.32
N LEU A 509 37.59 5.98 5.12
CA LEU A 509 36.15 6.20 4.99
C LEU A 509 35.54 6.79 6.27
N ARG A 510 35.96 6.32 7.47
CA ARG A 510 35.53 6.90 8.75
C ARG A 510 35.95 8.36 8.88
N VAL A 511 37.21 8.65 8.59
CA VAL A 511 37.74 10.04 8.62
C VAL A 511 36.95 10.95 7.67
N LEU A 512 36.66 10.46 6.45
CA LEU A 512 35.87 11.22 5.49
C LEU A 512 34.43 11.41 6.01
N ILE A 513 33.76 10.36 6.49
CA ILE A 513 32.40 10.45 7.03
C ILE A 513 32.31 11.45 8.18
N ASP A 514 33.27 11.43 9.10
CA ASP A 514 33.26 12.33 10.26
C ASP A 514 33.57 13.80 9.89
N SER A 515 34.10 14.04 8.68
CA SER A 515 34.31 15.39 8.12
C SER A 515 33.09 15.96 7.39
N LEU A 516 32.09 15.13 7.09
CA LEU A 516 30.88 15.53 6.37
C LEU A 516 29.81 16.02 7.33
N ASP A 517 29.01 16.99 6.88
CA ASP A 517 27.77 17.30 7.58
C ASP A 517 26.69 16.22 7.33
N ALA A 518 25.62 16.25 8.13
CA ALA A 518 24.56 15.25 8.07
C ALA A 518 23.84 15.21 6.71
N ASP A 519 23.74 16.35 6.02
CA ASP A 519 23.04 16.45 4.74
C ASP A 519 23.92 15.93 3.59
N GLU A 520 25.22 16.27 3.59
CA GLU A 520 26.23 15.72 2.69
C GLU A 520 26.32 14.20 2.82
N LEU A 521 26.39 13.68 4.05
CA LEU A 521 26.44 12.24 4.31
C LEU A 521 25.17 11.53 3.82
N ASN A 522 23.99 12.04 4.17
CA ASN A 522 22.72 11.49 3.69
C ASN A 522 22.63 11.47 2.17
N THR A 523 23.16 12.50 1.52
CA THR A 523 23.23 12.60 0.07
C THR A 523 24.11 11.51 -0.52
N LEU A 524 25.29 11.28 0.04
CA LEU A 524 26.22 10.26 -0.42
C LEU A 524 25.69 8.84 -0.20
N LEU A 525 25.06 8.57 0.96
CA LEU A 525 24.46 7.28 1.28
C LEU A 525 23.35 6.89 0.30
N ARG A 526 22.54 7.88 -0.14
CA ARG A 526 21.39 7.68 -1.05
C ARG A 526 21.75 7.77 -2.53
N ARG A 527 23.00 8.08 -2.88
CA ARG A 527 23.39 8.31 -4.28
C ARG A 527 23.68 6.99 -4.98
N ALA A 528 22.91 6.71 -6.03
CA ALA A 528 23.32 5.73 -7.05
C ALA A 528 24.31 6.41 -8.02
N VAL A 529 25.42 5.76 -8.36
CA VAL A 529 26.36 6.27 -9.35
C VAL A 529 25.80 6.05 -10.77
N ASP A 530 25.63 7.13 -11.54
CA ASP A 530 25.22 7.12 -12.96
C ASP A 530 26.48 7.08 -13.88
N PRO A 531 26.48 6.34 -15.02
CA PRO A 531 27.66 5.74 -15.65
C PRO A 531 28.27 6.55 -16.80
N VAL A 532 28.70 7.79 -16.55
CA VAL A 532 29.46 8.54 -17.59
C VAL A 532 30.95 8.16 -17.63
N ALA A 533 31.43 7.30 -16.72
CA ALA A 533 32.78 6.74 -16.81
C ALA A 533 32.74 5.33 -17.42
N ARG A 534 33.29 5.18 -18.63
CA ARG A 534 33.54 3.92 -19.33
C ARG A 534 34.43 2.97 -18.48
N VAL A 535 33.86 2.28 -17.50
CA VAL A 535 34.36 0.98 -17.01
C VAL A 535 33.14 0.19 -16.48
N ARG A 536 32.91 -1.00 -17.03
CA ARG A 536 31.95 -1.97 -16.50
C ARG A 536 32.27 -2.26 -15.03
N ARG A 537 31.47 -1.78 -14.07
CA ARG A 537 31.24 -2.37 -12.73
C ARG A 537 29.98 -1.73 -12.12
N ARG A 538 29.26 -2.54 -11.34
CA ARG A 538 27.80 -2.50 -11.12
C ARG A 538 27.31 -1.22 -10.44
N THR A 539 26.20 -0.70 -10.96
CA THR A 539 25.39 0.42 -10.44
C THR A 539 24.69 0.00 -9.14
N GLY A 540 25.05 0.63 -8.03
CA GLY A 540 24.38 0.48 -6.74
C GLY A 540 24.73 1.63 -5.81
N SER A 541 23.97 1.82 -4.75
CA SER A 541 24.29 2.77 -3.67
C SER A 541 25.61 2.43 -2.96
N ALA A 542 25.98 3.26 -1.99
CA ALA A 542 27.10 2.98 -1.09
C ALA A 542 26.97 1.59 -0.42
N LEU A 543 25.76 1.25 0.05
CA LEU A 543 25.47 -0.01 0.70
C LEU A 543 25.64 -1.20 -0.26
N TRP A 544 25.07 -1.12 -1.46
CA TRP A 544 25.22 -2.15 -2.48
C TRP A 544 26.65 -2.31 -2.98
N SER A 545 27.39 -1.20 -3.09
CA SER A 545 28.81 -1.21 -3.49
C SER A 545 29.66 -1.96 -2.44
N ALA A 546 29.49 -1.63 -1.16
CA ALA A 546 30.14 -2.33 -0.06
C ALA A 546 29.74 -3.82 -0.01
N PHE A 547 28.45 -4.11 -0.19
CA PHE A 547 27.91 -5.47 -0.19
C PHE A 547 28.53 -6.34 -1.31
N PHE A 548 28.55 -5.85 -2.56
CA PHE A 548 29.17 -6.61 -3.68
C PHE A 548 30.69 -6.64 -3.62
N GLY A 549 31.31 -5.63 -3.01
CA GLY A 549 32.73 -5.63 -2.67
C GLY A 549 33.10 -6.64 -1.58
N ARG A 550 32.11 -7.20 -0.87
CA ARG A 550 32.27 -8.08 0.31
C ARG A 550 32.96 -7.40 1.50
N HIS A 551 32.82 -6.08 1.61
CA HIS A 551 33.36 -5.27 2.70
C HIS A 551 32.31 -5.16 3.82
N PHE A 552 32.11 -6.24 4.57
CA PHE A 552 31.00 -6.36 5.54
C PHE A 552 31.14 -5.46 6.77
N ASP A 553 32.35 -5.02 7.08
CA ASP A 553 32.65 -3.98 8.06
C ASP A 553 32.21 -2.59 7.57
N ILE A 554 32.37 -2.31 6.27
CA ILE A 554 31.84 -1.11 5.63
C ILE A 554 30.31 -1.17 5.53
N VAL A 555 29.72 -2.32 5.23
CA VAL A 555 28.25 -2.51 5.28
C VAL A 555 27.72 -2.12 6.66
N ASP A 556 28.34 -2.60 7.73
CA ASP A 556 27.95 -2.27 9.10
C ASP A 556 28.11 -0.77 9.41
N LEU A 557 29.22 -0.16 9.01
CA LEU A 557 29.47 1.28 9.17
C LEU A 557 28.42 2.12 8.43
N LEU A 558 28.10 1.78 7.19
CA LEU A 558 27.13 2.54 6.39
C LEU A 558 25.72 2.45 7.00
N LEU A 559 25.31 1.26 7.47
CA LEU A 559 24.06 1.09 8.20
C LEU A 559 24.05 1.87 9.53
N GLU A 560 25.18 1.96 10.22
CA GLU A 560 25.32 2.72 11.49
C GLU A 560 25.10 4.21 11.23
N LYS A 561 25.59 4.68 10.09
CA LYS A 561 25.51 6.06 9.65
C LYS A 561 24.21 6.40 8.89
N GLY A 562 23.25 5.47 8.84
CA GLY A 562 21.89 5.73 8.34
C GLY A 562 21.61 5.29 6.89
N ALA A 563 22.42 4.40 6.31
CA ALA A 563 22.05 3.74 5.06
C ALA A 563 20.77 2.93 5.24
N ASP A 564 19.88 2.94 4.23
CA ASP A 564 18.62 2.23 4.29
C ASP A 564 18.84 0.70 4.14
N PRO A 565 18.56 -0.11 5.19
CA PRO A 565 18.73 -1.56 5.12
C PRO A 565 17.73 -2.24 4.16
N ASN A 566 16.72 -1.52 3.67
CA ASN A 566 15.66 -2.01 2.80
C ASN A 566 15.78 -1.49 1.36
N GLU A 567 16.89 -0.85 1.00
CA GLU A 567 17.07 -0.23 -0.31
C GLU A 567 16.96 -1.26 -1.45
N PRO A 568 16.03 -1.09 -2.40
CA PRO A 568 15.83 -2.05 -3.48
C PRO A 568 16.96 -1.98 -4.51
N MET A 569 17.37 -3.14 -5.03
CA MET A 569 18.17 -3.24 -6.25
C MET A 569 17.51 -4.17 -7.25
N VAL A 570 17.57 -3.81 -8.53
CA VAL A 570 17.17 -4.69 -9.63
C VAL A 570 18.14 -5.86 -9.73
N GLY A 571 17.64 -7.06 -9.46
CA GLY A 571 18.33 -8.33 -9.69
C GLY A 571 17.51 -9.28 -10.55
N THR A 572 17.88 -10.55 -10.55
CA THR A 572 17.16 -11.62 -11.24
C THR A 572 16.87 -12.76 -10.26
N VAL A 573 15.60 -13.13 -10.11
CA VAL A 573 15.12 -14.28 -9.33
C VAL A 573 14.26 -15.14 -10.25
N ASN A 574 14.48 -16.45 -10.29
CA ASN A 574 13.75 -17.38 -11.17
C ASN A 574 13.66 -16.91 -12.64
N ASN A 575 14.77 -16.38 -13.17
CA ASN A 575 14.87 -15.78 -14.52
C ASN A 575 13.97 -14.56 -14.78
N ARG A 576 13.37 -13.97 -13.76
CA ARG A 576 12.59 -12.72 -13.84
C ARG A 576 13.38 -11.57 -13.23
N ARG A 577 13.40 -10.42 -13.89
CA ARG A 577 13.95 -9.19 -13.29
C ARG A 577 13.02 -8.72 -12.19
N THR A 578 13.58 -8.44 -11.02
CA THR A 578 12.80 -7.98 -9.87
C THR A 578 13.66 -7.17 -8.90
N ASN A 579 13.03 -6.29 -8.14
CA ASN A 579 13.65 -5.63 -7.01
C ASN A 579 13.89 -6.63 -5.88
N MET A 580 15.09 -6.55 -5.30
CA MET A 580 15.52 -7.37 -4.17
C MET A 580 16.04 -6.44 -3.08
N THR A 581 15.80 -6.81 -1.82
CA THR A 581 16.38 -6.12 -0.67
C THR A 581 17.79 -6.62 -0.38
N PRO A 582 18.60 -5.86 0.40
CA PRO A 582 19.88 -6.33 0.90
C PRO A 582 19.73 -7.63 1.70
N LEU A 583 18.67 -7.74 2.51
CA LEU A 583 18.41 -8.95 3.32
C LEU A 583 18.05 -10.15 2.44
N PHE A 584 17.12 -9.99 1.49
CA PHE A 584 16.79 -11.05 0.52
C PHE A 584 18.06 -11.54 -0.20
N THR A 585 18.89 -10.61 -0.65
CA THR A 585 20.12 -10.93 -1.39
C THR A 585 21.19 -11.56 -0.50
N ALA A 586 21.28 -11.16 0.77
CA ALA A 586 22.16 -11.78 1.75
C ALA A 586 21.76 -13.24 2.00
N VAL A 587 20.46 -13.51 2.16
CA VAL A 587 19.93 -14.87 2.29
C VAL A 587 20.17 -15.69 1.03
N SER A 588 19.88 -15.12 -0.15
CA SER A 588 20.07 -15.82 -1.43
C SER A 588 21.54 -16.16 -1.72
N ARG A 589 22.48 -15.43 -1.10
CA ARG A 589 23.93 -15.63 -1.20
C ARG A 589 24.54 -16.35 0.00
N SER A 590 23.73 -16.80 0.94
CA SER A 590 24.16 -17.48 2.16
C SER A 590 25.15 -16.65 3.03
N LEU A 591 24.88 -15.35 3.20
CA LEU A 591 25.72 -14.42 3.97
C LEU A 591 25.14 -14.13 5.36
N LEU A 592 25.23 -15.08 6.29
CA LEU A 592 24.65 -14.97 7.63
C LEU A 592 25.14 -13.76 8.46
N PRO A 593 26.45 -13.40 8.47
CA PRO A 593 26.90 -12.21 9.19
C PRO A 593 26.20 -10.93 8.72
N VAL A 594 26.00 -10.81 7.40
CA VAL A 594 25.32 -9.66 6.80
C VAL A 594 23.82 -9.67 7.11
N CYS A 595 23.18 -10.85 7.13
CA CYS A 595 21.79 -10.98 7.55
C CYS A 595 21.60 -10.46 8.99
N ARG A 596 22.51 -10.80 9.91
CA ARG A 596 22.47 -10.33 11.31
C ARG A 596 22.68 -8.83 11.40
N GLN A 597 23.65 -8.27 10.67
CA GLN A 597 23.89 -6.83 10.62
C GLN A 597 22.65 -6.07 10.11
N LEU A 598 22.06 -6.55 9.01
CA LEU A 598 20.87 -5.95 8.41
C LEU A 598 19.66 -6.00 9.37
N ALA A 599 19.37 -7.16 9.97
CA ALA A 599 18.26 -7.29 10.93
C ALA A 599 18.46 -6.39 12.14
N ALA A 600 19.67 -6.34 12.71
CA ALA A 600 19.99 -5.45 13.84
C ALA A 600 19.83 -3.95 13.52
N ARG A 601 19.81 -3.60 12.23
CA ARG A 601 19.71 -2.21 11.74
C ARG A 601 18.36 -1.90 11.09
N GLY A 602 17.35 -2.74 11.29
CA GLY A 602 15.98 -2.46 10.88
C GLY A 602 15.62 -2.94 9.46
N ALA A 603 16.34 -3.91 8.92
CA ALA A 603 15.89 -4.61 7.72
C ALA A 603 14.54 -5.29 8.01
N ASN A 604 13.57 -5.10 7.11
CA ASN A 604 12.29 -5.75 7.17
C ASN A 604 12.47 -7.23 6.76
N ILE A 605 12.26 -8.12 7.74
CA ILE A 605 12.45 -9.57 7.61
C ILE A 605 11.53 -10.18 6.54
N ASP A 606 10.35 -9.60 6.32
CA ASP A 606 9.33 -10.10 5.41
C ASP A 606 9.32 -9.39 4.04
N LEU A 607 10.15 -8.37 3.86
CA LEU A 607 10.15 -7.59 2.61
C LEU A 607 10.68 -8.43 1.45
N GLY A 608 9.73 -8.92 0.64
CA GLY A 608 9.99 -9.74 -0.53
C GLY A 608 10.29 -8.97 -1.81
N THR A 609 10.44 -9.72 -2.89
CA THR A 609 10.62 -9.16 -4.24
C THR A 609 9.33 -8.54 -4.78
N ASP A 610 9.34 -7.99 -6.00
CA ASP A 610 8.11 -7.48 -6.63
C ASP A 610 7.05 -8.57 -6.85
N SER A 611 7.47 -9.84 -6.93
CA SER A 611 6.57 -11.00 -6.96
C SER A 611 6.26 -11.55 -5.56
N ALA A 612 6.47 -10.74 -4.52
CA ALA A 612 6.27 -11.09 -3.11
C ALA A 612 7.03 -12.35 -2.64
N ILE A 613 8.13 -12.70 -3.30
CA ILE A 613 8.99 -13.81 -2.83
C ILE A 613 9.75 -13.31 -1.60
N THR A 614 9.47 -13.86 -0.42
CA THR A 614 10.07 -13.41 0.83
C THR A 614 11.48 -13.97 1.04
N PRO A 615 12.30 -13.36 1.93
CA PRO A 615 13.57 -13.95 2.36
C PRO A 615 13.41 -15.37 2.91
N LEU A 616 12.29 -15.68 3.58
CA LEU A 616 12.02 -17.02 4.12
C LEU A 616 11.77 -18.04 3.01
N MET A 617 11.02 -17.69 1.97
CA MET A 617 10.79 -18.59 0.82
C MET A 617 12.09 -18.95 0.12
N ILE A 618 12.97 -17.96 -0.14
CA ILE A 618 14.26 -18.24 -0.78
C ILE A 618 15.20 -19.04 0.15
N ALA A 619 15.13 -18.84 1.47
CA ALA A 619 15.85 -19.67 2.44
C ALA A 619 15.40 -21.14 2.37
N CYS A 620 14.09 -21.39 2.26
CA CYS A 620 13.53 -22.74 2.13
C CYS A 620 13.92 -23.39 0.80
N ASN A 621 13.99 -22.61 -0.29
CA ASN A 621 14.39 -23.07 -1.61
C ASN A 621 15.87 -23.47 -1.72
N ASN A 622 16.76 -22.74 -1.04
CA ASN A 622 18.22 -22.87 -1.17
C ASN A 622 18.86 -23.94 -0.27
N SER A 623 18.08 -24.54 0.63
CA SER A 623 18.56 -25.48 1.67
C SER A 623 19.18 -26.79 1.14
N GLN A 624 19.06 -27.06 -0.15
CA GLN A 624 19.63 -28.23 -0.84
C GLN A 624 21.07 -28.02 -1.37
N MET A 625 21.60 -26.79 -1.33
CA MET A 625 22.93 -26.47 -1.85
C MET A 625 24.03 -26.84 -0.84
N GLU A 626 24.23 -28.13 -0.58
CA GLU A 626 25.45 -28.63 0.07
C GLU A 626 26.64 -28.44 -0.88
N ILE A 627 27.36 -27.33 -0.73
CA ILE A 627 28.69 -27.15 -1.34
C ILE A 627 29.72 -27.12 -0.21
N GLY A 628 30.15 -28.31 0.23
CA GLY A 628 31.31 -28.51 1.12
C GLY A 628 31.01 -28.65 2.61
N ARG A 629 32.08 -28.83 3.41
CA ARG A 629 32.09 -29.15 4.87
C ARG A 629 31.62 -28.03 5.81
N GLN A 630 30.77 -27.09 5.36
CA GLN A 630 30.25 -26.03 6.24
C GLN A 630 28.84 -26.40 6.72
N LYS A 631 28.62 -26.29 8.04
CA LYS A 631 27.34 -26.59 8.70
C LYS A 631 26.18 -25.85 8.00
N PRO A 632 24.97 -26.44 7.91
CA PRO A 632 23.81 -25.77 7.37
C PRO A 632 23.58 -24.48 8.16
N HIS A 633 23.72 -23.34 7.49
CA HIS A 633 23.32 -22.07 8.06
C HIS A 633 21.79 -22.02 8.01
N PHE A 634 21.15 -22.13 9.17
CA PHE A 634 19.69 -22.12 9.30
C PHE A 634 19.14 -20.70 9.08
N PHE A 635 19.18 -20.21 7.84
CA PHE A 635 18.61 -18.91 7.48
C PHE A 635 17.10 -18.86 7.77
N HIS A 636 16.39 -19.97 7.55
CA HIS A 636 14.97 -20.07 7.92
C HIS A 636 14.78 -19.91 9.44
N THR A 637 15.61 -20.54 10.27
CA THR A 637 15.56 -20.36 11.73
C THR A 637 15.88 -18.93 12.12
N PHE A 638 16.96 -18.35 11.59
CA PHE A 638 17.30 -16.95 11.83
C PHE A 638 16.14 -16.01 11.48
N LEU A 639 15.51 -16.19 10.32
CA LEU A 639 14.41 -15.35 9.86
C LEU A 639 13.19 -15.50 10.76
N VAL A 640 12.78 -16.74 11.08
CA VAL A 640 11.62 -17.01 11.95
C VAL A 640 11.86 -16.52 13.38
N GLU A 641 13.05 -16.72 13.95
CA GLU A 641 13.44 -16.17 15.26
C GLU A 641 13.46 -14.63 15.29
N ASN A 642 13.65 -13.99 14.13
CA ASN A 642 13.57 -12.53 13.99
C ASN A 642 12.17 -12.06 13.55
N GLY A 643 11.15 -12.93 13.61
CA GLY A 643 9.76 -12.57 13.39
C GLY A 643 9.26 -12.67 11.95
N ALA A 644 9.90 -13.46 11.10
CA ALA A 644 9.39 -13.74 9.75
C ALA A 644 8.00 -14.39 9.83
N ASN A 645 7.05 -13.88 9.04
CA ASN A 645 5.74 -14.50 8.93
C ASN A 645 5.80 -15.71 7.99
N VAL A 646 5.65 -16.91 8.57
CA VAL A 646 5.73 -18.20 7.87
C VAL A 646 4.60 -18.43 6.86
N ASN A 647 3.51 -17.65 6.94
CA ASN A 647 2.29 -17.82 6.13
C ASN A 647 2.13 -16.78 5.02
N LEU A 648 3.13 -15.93 4.77
CA LEU A 648 3.08 -15.01 3.63
C LEU A 648 3.02 -15.78 2.31
N GLN A 649 2.22 -15.26 1.38
CA GLN A 649 2.04 -15.81 0.03
C GLN A 649 2.76 -14.93 -1.00
N ASN A 650 3.42 -15.56 -1.97
CA ASN A 650 4.01 -14.86 -3.09
C ASN A 650 2.95 -14.48 -4.15
N GLY A 651 3.38 -13.92 -5.28
CA GLY A 651 2.50 -13.53 -6.38
C GLY A 651 1.72 -14.69 -7.04
N ASP A 652 2.10 -15.94 -6.78
CA ASP A 652 1.42 -17.15 -7.24
C ASP A 652 0.58 -17.80 -6.10
N GLY A 653 0.57 -17.21 -4.91
CA GLY A 653 -0.12 -17.73 -3.73
C GLY A 653 0.72 -18.72 -2.92
N GLU A 654 1.97 -18.99 -3.30
CA GLU A 654 2.79 -20.00 -2.64
C GLU A 654 3.36 -19.51 -1.31
N THR A 655 3.42 -20.38 -0.31
CA THR A 655 4.05 -20.12 1.00
C THR A 655 5.47 -20.69 1.10
N ALA A 656 6.18 -20.34 2.18
CA ALA A 656 7.45 -20.98 2.52
C ALA A 656 7.30 -22.50 2.75
N LEU A 657 6.18 -22.93 3.34
CA LEU A 657 5.87 -24.35 3.55
C LEU A 657 5.75 -25.09 2.21
N MET A 658 4.99 -24.55 1.26
CA MET A 658 4.87 -25.15 -0.08
C MET A 658 6.22 -25.27 -0.79
N THR A 659 7.05 -24.22 -0.70
CA THR A 659 8.41 -24.24 -1.24
C THR A 659 9.25 -25.36 -0.62
N ALA A 660 9.14 -25.56 0.70
CA ALA A 660 9.84 -26.63 1.43
C ALA A 660 9.32 -28.03 1.06
N CYS A 661 8.00 -28.19 0.90
CA CYS A 661 7.36 -29.45 0.50
C CYS A 661 7.88 -29.95 -0.86
N CYS A 662 8.15 -29.04 -1.80
CA CYS A 662 8.75 -29.37 -3.09
C CYS A 662 10.20 -29.87 -3.01
N ARG A 663 10.91 -29.62 -1.90
CA ARG A 663 12.39 -29.70 -1.82
C ARG A 663 12.94 -30.88 -1.02
N LYS A 664 12.20 -31.97 -0.79
CA LYS A 664 12.66 -33.19 -0.06
C LYS A 664 13.39 -32.89 1.27
N ASN A 665 13.08 -31.77 1.93
CA ASN A 665 13.73 -31.33 3.16
C ASN A 665 12.73 -31.38 4.32
N LEU A 666 12.69 -32.53 4.98
CA LEU A 666 11.75 -32.82 6.08
C LEU A 666 11.96 -31.88 7.27
N ASP A 667 13.22 -31.57 7.61
CA ASP A 667 13.56 -30.73 8.76
C ASP A 667 12.97 -29.32 8.64
N ILE A 668 13.01 -28.73 7.45
CA ILE A 668 12.44 -27.39 7.22
C ILE A 668 10.92 -27.45 7.26
N VAL A 669 10.30 -28.49 6.71
CA VAL A 669 8.84 -28.65 6.77
C VAL A 669 8.40 -28.76 8.24
N SER A 670 9.04 -29.63 9.03
CA SER A 670 8.77 -29.78 10.46
C SER A 670 9.02 -28.47 11.24
N PHE A 671 10.10 -27.77 10.93
CA PHE A 671 10.40 -26.47 11.53
C PHE A 671 9.32 -25.43 11.22
N LEU A 672 8.89 -25.29 9.97
CA LEU A 672 7.86 -24.31 9.60
C LEU A 672 6.51 -24.63 10.25
N LEU A 673 6.10 -25.90 10.24
CA LEU A 673 4.85 -26.35 10.85
C LEU A 673 4.84 -26.10 12.36
N SER A 674 5.92 -26.46 13.07
CA SER A 674 6.08 -26.18 14.50
C SER A 674 6.08 -24.68 14.85
N HIS A 675 6.30 -23.80 13.87
CA HIS A 675 6.23 -22.34 14.00
C HIS A 675 4.95 -21.74 13.39
N GLY A 676 3.91 -22.55 13.21
CA GLY A 676 2.57 -22.09 12.84
C GLY A 676 2.32 -21.93 11.34
N ALA A 677 3.12 -22.60 10.49
CA ALA A 677 2.79 -22.68 9.07
C ALA A 677 1.46 -23.40 8.86
N ASN A 678 0.57 -22.82 8.05
CA ASN A 678 -0.74 -23.37 7.77
C ASN A 678 -0.61 -24.53 6.76
N VAL A 679 -0.82 -25.76 7.25
CA VAL A 679 -0.80 -27.00 6.47
C VAL A 679 -1.87 -27.05 5.37
N GLU A 680 -2.96 -26.28 5.52
CA GLU A 680 -4.08 -26.20 4.58
C GLU A 680 -4.08 -24.94 3.71
N GLN A 681 -3.02 -24.12 3.76
CA GLN A 681 -2.97 -22.92 2.92
C GLN A 681 -2.99 -23.33 1.44
N LEU A 682 -3.83 -22.69 0.63
CA LEU A 682 -3.89 -22.95 -0.81
C LEU A 682 -3.19 -21.83 -1.58
N ASP A 683 -2.51 -22.19 -2.67
CA ASP A 683 -2.02 -21.22 -3.65
C ASP A 683 -3.16 -20.71 -4.55
N TYR A 684 -2.88 -19.78 -5.46
CA TYR A 684 -3.93 -19.21 -6.31
C TYR A 684 -4.49 -20.19 -7.35
N SER A 685 -3.83 -21.33 -7.56
CA SER A 685 -4.36 -22.44 -8.36
C SER A 685 -5.15 -23.45 -7.53
N GLY A 686 -5.21 -23.28 -6.22
CA GLY A 686 -5.87 -24.18 -5.27
C GLY A 686 -5.01 -25.38 -4.86
N GLN A 687 -3.69 -25.35 -5.06
CA GLN A 687 -2.81 -26.45 -4.65
C GLN A 687 -2.49 -26.35 -3.17
N SER A 688 -2.58 -27.48 -2.46
CA SER A 688 -2.17 -27.59 -1.05
C SER A 688 -0.69 -27.98 -0.90
N PRO A 689 -0.07 -27.78 0.28
CA PRO A 689 1.27 -28.27 0.57
C PRO A 689 1.42 -29.79 0.36
N LEU A 690 0.37 -30.56 0.66
CA LEU A 690 0.34 -32.00 0.39
C LEU A 690 0.40 -32.30 -1.12
N MET A 691 -0.33 -31.55 -1.96
CA MET A 691 -0.23 -31.69 -3.41
C MET A 691 1.18 -31.36 -3.93
N GLN A 692 1.83 -30.32 -3.38
CA GLN A 692 3.20 -29.96 -3.73
C GLN A 692 4.20 -31.09 -3.37
N ALA A 693 4.05 -31.70 -2.19
CA ALA A 693 4.85 -32.86 -1.78
C ALA A 693 4.60 -34.08 -2.67
N ALA A 694 3.34 -34.37 -2.98
CA ALA A 694 2.92 -35.48 -3.84
C ALA A 694 3.41 -35.31 -5.28
N MET A 695 3.39 -34.08 -5.80
CA MET A 695 3.97 -33.73 -7.09
C MET A 695 5.49 -33.89 -7.12
N SER A 696 6.19 -33.81 -6.00
CA SER A 696 7.66 -33.87 -5.95
C SER A 696 8.26 -35.21 -5.50
N ASP A 697 7.46 -36.28 -5.47
CA ASP A 697 7.91 -37.61 -5.02
C ASP A 697 8.51 -37.57 -3.60
N ASN A 698 7.86 -36.83 -2.71
CA ASN A 698 8.36 -36.57 -1.37
C ASN A 698 7.50 -37.31 -0.33
N LEU A 699 7.62 -38.64 -0.32
CA LEU A 699 6.82 -39.51 0.55
C LEU A 699 6.95 -39.14 2.04
N GLU A 700 8.16 -38.88 2.53
CA GLU A 700 8.37 -38.55 3.95
C GLU A 700 7.67 -37.25 4.36
N VAL A 701 7.63 -36.25 3.47
CA VAL A 701 6.85 -35.04 3.73
C VAL A 701 5.35 -35.33 3.62
N CYS A 702 4.90 -36.19 2.70
CA CYS A 702 3.49 -36.59 2.67
C CYS A 702 3.07 -37.28 3.99
N ARG A 703 3.92 -38.17 4.52
CA ARG A 703 3.73 -38.80 5.83
C ARG A 703 3.64 -37.78 6.93
N LEU A 704 4.61 -36.88 7.04
CA LEU A 704 4.62 -35.83 8.04
C LEU A 704 3.33 -34.98 7.99
N LEU A 705 2.93 -34.53 6.80
CA LEU A 705 1.76 -33.66 6.65
C LEU A 705 0.46 -34.38 7.04
N VAL A 706 0.27 -35.63 6.64
CA VAL A 706 -0.98 -36.38 6.87
C VAL A 706 -1.01 -37.01 8.26
N GLU A 707 0.04 -37.73 8.66
CA GLU A 707 0.08 -38.53 9.90
C GLU A 707 0.30 -37.64 11.13
N GLU A 708 1.13 -36.58 11.05
CA GLU A 708 1.45 -35.74 12.21
C GLU A 708 0.68 -34.40 12.23
N TRP A 709 0.32 -33.86 11.06
CA TRP A 709 -0.31 -32.54 10.93
C TRP A 709 -1.73 -32.58 10.36
N ALA A 710 -2.31 -33.77 10.16
CA ALA A 710 -3.69 -33.99 9.74
C ALA A 710 -4.09 -33.25 8.46
N ALA A 711 -3.20 -33.21 7.46
CA ALA A 711 -3.47 -32.58 6.18
C ALA A 711 -4.66 -33.23 5.44
N GLU A 712 -5.53 -32.41 4.83
CA GLU A 712 -6.69 -32.90 4.07
C GLU A 712 -6.25 -33.61 2.78
N VAL A 713 -6.45 -34.92 2.74
CA VAL A 713 -5.99 -35.82 1.67
C VAL A 713 -6.76 -35.59 0.36
N ASN A 714 -8.04 -35.22 0.46
CA ASN A 714 -8.96 -35.08 -0.67
C ASN A 714 -9.22 -33.64 -1.09
N GLN A 715 -8.38 -32.70 -0.64
CA GLN A 715 -8.44 -31.31 -1.10
C GLN A 715 -8.34 -31.25 -2.63
N GLN A 716 -9.04 -30.30 -3.24
CA GLN A 716 -9.14 -30.16 -4.68
C GLN A 716 -8.65 -28.78 -5.14
N THR A 717 -8.03 -28.75 -6.32
CA THR A 717 -7.65 -27.50 -6.99
C THR A 717 -8.86 -26.79 -7.62
N ILE A 718 -8.75 -25.48 -7.83
CA ILE A 718 -9.87 -24.65 -8.30
C ILE A 718 -10.15 -24.88 -9.79
N GLU A 719 -9.13 -24.82 -10.64
CA GLU A 719 -9.32 -24.84 -12.10
C GLU A 719 -9.44 -26.26 -12.69
N GLY A 720 -9.10 -27.28 -11.92
CA GLY A 720 -9.02 -28.66 -12.41
C GLY A 720 -9.63 -29.71 -11.51
N GLN A 721 -10.02 -29.39 -10.26
CA GLN A 721 -10.41 -30.40 -9.28
C GLN A 721 -9.38 -31.53 -9.12
N LEU A 722 -8.08 -31.20 -9.21
CA LEU A 722 -7.01 -32.17 -9.03
C LEU A 722 -6.82 -32.44 -7.53
N THR A 723 -6.60 -33.70 -7.16
CA THR A 723 -6.24 -34.12 -5.80
C THR A 723 -4.76 -34.50 -5.72
N ALA A 724 -4.21 -34.65 -4.50
CA ALA A 724 -2.85 -35.15 -4.30
C ALA A 724 -2.65 -36.54 -4.95
N LEU A 725 -3.68 -37.39 -4.92
CA LEU A 725 -3.67 -38.71 -5.58
C LEU A 725 -3.54 -38.59 -7.10
N ILE A 726 -4.34 -37.73 -7.74
CA ILE A 726 -4.25 -37.49 -9.19
C ILE A 726 -2.86 -36.95 -9.57
N CYS A 727 -2.33 -36.01 -8.78
CA CYS A 727 -0.99 -35.46 -8.97
C CYS A 727 0.10 -36.55 -8.93
N ALA A 728 0.11 -37.40 -7.90
CA ALA A 728 1.07 -38.49 -7.76
C ALA A 728 0.90 -39.55 -8.86
N ALA A 729 -0.34 -39.90 -9.21
CA ALA A 729 -0.65 -40.91 -10.21
C ALA A 729 -0.21 -40.48 -11.61
N SER A 730 -0.44 -39.22 -11.99
CA SER A 730 -0.02 -38.68 -13.29
C SER A 730 1.51 -38.67 -13.47
N ARG A 731 2.27 -38.58 -12.38
CA ARG A 731 3.75 -38.59 -12.40
C ARG A 731 4.35 -39.99 -12.25
N GLY A 732 3.58 -40.94 -11.70
CA GLY A 732 3.98 -42.34 -11.53
C GLY A 732 4.65 -42.63 -10.19
N TYR A 733 4.38 -41.84 -9.16
CA TYR A 733 5.00 -42.00 -7.85
C TYR A 733 4.24 -43.02 -7.01
N LEU A 734 4.47 -44.31 -7.29
CA LEU A 734 3.73 -45.43 -6.69
C LEU A 734 3.74 -45.40 -5.16
N ALA A 735 4.88 -45.11 -4.53
CA ALA A 735 4.96 -45.10 -3.07
C ALA A 735 4.09 -44.01 -2.43
N VAL A 736 3.97 -42.85 -3.09
CA VAL A 736 3.06 -41.77 -2.67
C VAL A 736 1.60 -42.15 -2.94
N VAL A 737 1.31 -42.79 -4.07
CA VAL A 737 -0.04 -43.29 -4.39
C VAL A 737 -0.51 -44.27 -3.32
N ASN A 738 0.29 -45.30 -3.02
CA ASN A 738 -0.03 -46.30 -1.99
C ASN A 738 -0.27 -45.64 -0.63
N PHE A 739 0.58 -44.68 -0.26
CA PHE A 739 0.44 -43.97 0.99
C PHE A 739 -0.88 -43.17 1.06
N LEU A 740 -1.21 -42.42 0.02
CA LEU A 740 -2.43 -41.62 -0.03
C LEU A 740 -3.69 -42.50 0.00
N THR A 741 -3.69 -43.64 -0.71
CA THR A 741 -4.83 -44.57 -0.72
C THR A 741 -5.02 -45.28 0.62
N GLU A 742 -3.93 -45.64 1.31
CA GLU A 742 -3.96 -46.15 2.69
C GLU A 742 -4.55 -45.14 3.69
N HIS A 743 -4.47 -43.84 3.38
CA HIS A 743 -4.94 -42.74 4.22
C HIS A 743 -6.25 -42.11 3.70
N GLY A 744 -7.05 -42.86 2.95
CA GLY A 744 -8.42 -42.46 2.60
C GLY A 744 -8.53 -41.49 1.44
N ALA A 745 -7.53 -41.43 0.55
CA ALA A 745 -7.68 -40.75 -0.73
C ALA A 745 -8.81 -41.37 -1.55
N ASP A 746 -9.72 -40.52 -2.07
CA ASP A 746 -10.81 -40.95 -2.92
C ASP A 746 -10.27 -41.39 -4.29
N ILE A 747 -10.19 -42.71 -4.48
CA ILE A 747 -9.72 -43.34 -5.71
C ILE A 747 -10.66 -43.12 -6.90
N GLN A 748 -11.93 -42.77 -6.64
CA GLN A 748 -12.94 -42.55 -7.68
C GLN A 748 -13.10 -41.08 -8.06
N HIS A 749 -12.53 -40.15 -7.27
CA HIS A 749 -12.58 -38.73 -7.59
C HIS A 749 -12.04 -38.46 -9.00
N ALA A 750 -12.80 -37.69 -9.76
CA ALA A 750 -12.49 -37.33 -11.13
C ALA A 750 -12.34 -35.82 -11.26
N ASP A 751 -11.40 -35.41 -12.12
CA ASP A 751 -11.17 -34.01 -12.43
C ASP A 751 -12.31 -33.42 -13.29
N VAL A 752 -12.19 -32.13 -13.66
CA VAL A 752 -13.20 -31.45 -14.51
C VAL A 752 -13.36 -32.04 -15.92
N GLN A 753 -12.43 -32.91 -16.36
CA GLN A 753 -12.53 -33.66 -17.61
C GLN A 753 -13.09 -35.07 -17.39
N GLY A 754 -13.53 -35.39 -16.17
CA GLY A 754 -13.97 -36.74 -15.81
C GLY A 754 -12.81 -37.73 -15.72
N LEU A 755 -11.55 -37.30 -15.68
CA LEU A 755 -10.39 -38.19 -15.55
C LEU A 755 -10.09 -38.43 -14.06
N ASN A 756 -10.23 -39.67 -13.61
CA ASN A 756 -9.78 -40.10 -12.29
C ASN A 756 -8.27 -40.44 -12.26
N ALA A 757 -7.74 -40.79 -11.09
CA ALA A 757 -6.32 -41.10 -10.92
C ALA A 757 -5.82 -42.24 -11.84
N LEU A 758 -6.64 -43.27 -12.07
CA LEU A 758 -6.33 -44.38 -12.98
C LEU A 758 -6.23 -43.91 -14.43
N MET A 759 -7.20 -43.12 -14.90
CA MET A 759 -7.17 -42.56 -16.25
C MET A 759 -5.97 -41.63 -16.47
N TRP A 760 -5.58 -40.83 -15.47
CA TRP A 760 -4.36 -40.03 -15.52
C TRP A 760 -3.09 -40.88 -15.58
N ALA A 761 -3.01 -41.97 -14.80
CA ALA A 761 -1.90 -42.91 -14.86
C ALA A 761 -1.80 -43.56 -16.25
N VAL A 762 -2.92 -44.00 -16.83
CA VAL A 762 -2.99 -44.57 -18.19
C VAL A 762 -2.54 -43.55 -19.24
N LYS A 763 -3.13 -42.35 -19.23
CA LYS A 763 -2.82 -41.26 -20.20
C LYS A 763 -1.36 -40.82 -20.14
N LYS A 764 -0.70 -41.00 -19.00
CA LYS A 764 0.73 -40.69 -18.79
C LYS A 764 1.66 -41.91 -18.87
N GLY A 765 1.14 -43.09 -19.20
CA GLY A 765 1.91 -44.32 -19.38
C GLY A 765 2.52 -44.87 -18.08
N LYS A 766 1.88 -44.64 -16.93
CA LYS A 766 2.37 -45.05 -15.60
C LYS A 766 1.83 -46.43 -15.22
N THR A 767 2.36 -47.47 -15.89
CA THR A 767 1.89 -48.86 -15.82
C THR A 767 1.75 -49.40 -14.40
N GLU A 768 2.76 -49.22 -13.54
CA GLU A 768 2.73 -49.77 -12.17
C GLU A 768 1.70 -49.09 -11.27
N VAL A 769 1.50 -47.78 -11.44
CA VAL A 769 0.44 -47.05 -10.75
C VAL A 769 -0.94 -47.50 -11.25
N ALA A 770 -1.13 -47.64 -12.56
CA ALA A 770 -2.38 -48.10 -13.13
C ALA A 770 -2.72 -49.52 -12.64
N ARG A 771 -1.73 -50.43 -12.62
CA ARG A 771 -1.87 -51.79 -12.08
C ARG A 771 -2.31 -51.78 -10.61
N HIS A 772 -1.67 -50.94 -9.79
CA HIS A 772 -2.02 -50.82 -8.38
C HIS A 772 -3.44 -50.25 -8.19
N LEU A 773 -3.81 -49.19 -8.90
CA LEU A 773 -5.14 -48.59 -8.81
C LEU A 773 -6.26 -49.56 -9.23
N VAL A 774 -6.03 -50.39 -10.25
CA VAL A 774 -6.96 -51.48 -10.62
C VAL A 774 -7.03 -52.54 -9.51
N ALA A 775 -5.88 -52.94 -8.95
CA ALA A 775 -5.84 -53.96 -7.90
C ALA A 775 -6.58 -53.55 -6.61
N ILE A 776 -6.61 -52.25 -6.28
CA ILE A 776 -7.37 -51.73 -5.12
C ILE A 776 -8.83 -51.43 -5.42
N GLY A 777 -9.34 -51.78 -6.61
CA GLY A 777 -10.76 -51.68 -6.96
C GLY A 777 -11.21 -50.32 -7.49
N THR A 778 -10.34 -49.54 -8.15
CA THR A 778 -10.78 -48.35 -8.89
C THR A 778 -11.76 -48.75 -9.99
N ASP A 779 -12.82 -47.98 -10.22
CA ASP A 779 -13.82 -48.31 -11.24
C ASP A 779 -13.19 -48.19 -12.64
N THR A 780 -13.06 -49.34 -13.31
CA THR A 780 -12.49 -49.43 -14.66
C THR A 780 -13.49 -49.04 -15.76
N ASP A 781 -14.78 -48.98 -15.44
CA ASP A 781 -15.86 -48.61 -16.36
C ASP A 781 -16.27 -47.14 -16.26
N HIS A 782 -15.71 -46.38 -15.32
CA HIS A 782 -15.85 -44.92 -15.24
C HIS A 782 -15.53 -44.27 -16.60
N ARG A 783 -16.27 -43.20 -16.95
CA ARG A 783 -16.16 -42.53 -18.24
C ARG A 783 -15.77 -41.07 -18.07
N ASP A 784 -14.81 -40.64 -18.89
CA ASP A 784 -14.46 -39.23 -19.01
C ASP A 784 -15.53 -38.45 -19.80
N ILE A 785 -15.33 -37.15 -19.98
CA ILE A 785 -16.29 -36.29 -20.71
C ILE A 785 -16.46 -36.68 -22.19
N ASP A 786 -15.50 -37.39 -22.77
CA ASP A 786 -15.54 -37.90 -24.15
C ASP A 786 -16.20 -39.31 -24.19
N GLY A 787 -16.64 -39.82 -23.04
CA GLY A 787 -17.25 -41.13 -22.90
C GLY A 787 -16.25 -42.29 -22.88
N LYS A 788 -14.94 -42.02 -22.79
CA LYS A 788 -13.87 -43.02 -22.82
C LYS A 788 -13.59 -43.58 -21.43
N ARG A 789 -13.33 -44.88 -21.37
CA ARG A 789 -12.84 -45.58 -20.19
C ARG A 789 -11.32 -45.61 -20.16
N ALA A 790 -10.77 -46.01 -19.01
CA ALA A 790 -9.32 -46.18 -18.86
C ALA A 790 -8.73 -47.17 -19.89
N GLN A 791 -9.45 -48.25 -20.22
CA GLN A 791 -9.04 -49.18 -21.28
C GLN A 791 -9.00 -48.52 -22.66
N ASP A 792 -10.02 -47.72 -23.00
CA ASP A 792 -10.13 -47.07 -24.31
C ASP A 792 -8.94 -46.09 -24.50
N LEU A 793 -8.57 -45.34 -23.44
CA LEU A 793 -7.38 -44.48 -23.42
C LEU A 793 -6.07 -45.27 -23.57
N ALA A 794 -5.98 -46.47 -22.99
CA ALA A 794 -4.81 -47.34 -23.12
C ALA A 794 -4.66 -47.85 -24.57
N GLU A 795 -5.76 -48.23 -25.22
CA GLU A 795 -5.78 -48.70 -26.60
C GLU A 795 -5.38 -47.59 -27.58
N GLU A 796 -5.87 -46.37 -27.39
CA GLU A 796 -5.49 -45.21 -28.19
C GLU A 796 -3.99 -44.86 -28.09
N SER A 797 -3.39 -45.11 -26.91
CA SER A 797 -1.96 -44.88 -26.70
C SER A 797 -1.06 -45.93 -27.36
N GLY A 798 -1.61 -47.08 -27.80
CA GLY A 798 -0.86 -48.21 -28.35
C GLY A 798 -0.01 -48.98 -27.33
N ASN A 799 -0.16 -48.73 -26.04
CA ASN A 799 0.61 -49.39 -24.98
C ASN A 799 0.02 -50.77 -24.64
N VAL A 800 0.54 -51.82 -25.29
CA VAL A 800 0.08 -53.21 -25.13
C VAL A 800 0.12 -53.69 -23.68
N GLU A 801 1.14 -53.27 -22.92
CA GLU A 801 1.29 -53.65 -21.51
C GLU A 801 0.21 -52.98 -20.64
N MET A 802 -0.12 -51.71 -20.92
CA MET A 802 -1.21 -51.00 -20.23
C MET A 802 -2.58 -51.62 -20.52
N VAL A 803 -2.83 -52.01 -21.77
CA VAL A 803 -4.09 -52.68 -22.16
C VAL A 803 -4.24 -54.04 -21.46
N ALA A 804 -3.12 -54.75 -21.22
CA ALA A 804 -3.15 -56.05 -20.56
C ALA A 804 -3.65 -55.97 -19.10
N ILE A 805 -3.47 -54.84 -18.41
CA ILE A 805 -3.96 -54.63 -17.03
C ILE A 805 -5.49 -54.80 -16.94
N PHE A 806 -6.21 -54.36 -17.97
CA PHE A 806 -7.67 -54.41 -18.00
C PHE A 806 -8.22 -55.80 -18.39
N ARG A 807 -7.42 -56.64 -19.08
CA ARG A 807 -7.81 -58.01 -19.45
C ARG A 807 -7.75 -58.98 -18.29
N THR A 808 -6.85 -58.74 -17.33
CA THR A 808 -6.73 -59.59 -16.12
C THR A 808 -7.82 -59.29 -15.09
N ALA A 809 -8.38 -58.08 -15.07
CA ALA A 809 -9.42 -57.69 -14.11
C ALA A 809 -10.81 -58.26 -14.45
N THR A 810 -11.08 -58.56 -15.73
CA THR A 810 -12.36 -59.14 -16.17
C THR A 810 -12.52 -60.63 -15.82
N ASP A 811 -11.42 -61.35 -15.58
CA ASP A 811 -11.46 -62.80 -15.33
C ASP A 811 -11.75 -63.16 -13.86
N ASP A 812 -11.47 -62.26 -12.90
CA ASP A 812 -11.69 -62.52 -11.46
C ASP A 812 -13.12 -62.18 -10.99
N ASN A 813 -13.82 -61.25 -11.62
CA ASN A 813 -15.24 -60.96 -11.31
C ASN A 813 -16.21 -62.05 -11.82
N GLY A 814 -15.74 -63.01 -12.63
CA GLY A 814 -16.54 -64.09 -13.20
C GLY A 814 -16.55 -65.40 -12.41
N ARG A 815 -15.89 -65.51 -11.24
CA ARG A 815 -15.75 -66.76 -10.48
C ARG A 815 -16.48 -66.83 -9.13
N ALA A 816 -17.29 -65.83 -8.78
CA ALA A 816 -18.03 -65.78 -7.51
C ALA A 816 -19.52 -66.19 -7.60
N GLU A 817 -19.96 -66.83 -8.69
CA GLU A 817 -21.30 -67.46 -8.75
C GLU A 817 -21.17 -68.94 -9.11
N GLY A 818 -21.04 -69.78 -8.09
CA GLY A 818 -21.01 -71.22 -8.24
C GLY A 818 -20.97 -71.96 -6.90
N THR A 819 -22.11 -72.56 -6.57
CA THR A 819 -22.34 -73.72 -5.67
C THR A 819 -22.37 -73.53 -4.16
N ASP A 820 -23.59 -73.46 -3.61
CA ASP A 820 -24.11 -74.23 -2.45
C ASP A 820 -25.64 -73.97 -2.40
N GLY A 821 -26.56 -74.93 -2.29
CA GLY A 821 -26.53 -76.38 -2.11
C GLY A 821 -27.98 -76.90 -2.06
N GLN A 822 -28.13 -78.22 -2.23
CA GLN A 822 -29.25 -78.99 -1.66
C GLN A 822 -29.28 -78.88 -0.14
#